data_AF-A0A556RSP4-F1
#
_entry.id   AF-A0A556RSP4-F1
#
_cell.length_a   1.000
_cell.length_b   1.000
_cell.length_c   1.000
_cell.angle_alpha   90.00
_cell.angle_beta   90.00
_cell.angle_gamma   90.00
#
_symmetry.space_group_name_H-M   'P 1'
#
loop_
_entity.id
_entity.type
_entity.pdbx_description
1 polymer ?
#
loop_
_entity_poly.entity_id
_entity_poly.type
_entity_poly.pdbx_seq_one_letter_code
_entity_poly.pdbx_strand_id
1 'polypeptide(L)'
;MNYKKVSTIMLFMSFSLQAAPQPEENKLSNNITEQQKNNKSKTVNEDIDDVMTVIARSSSQDELKKINSVIAGRSTLSSGLIEQKQADNVAELLNTLPGVSSAGSVRPGGQTLNIWGFGKVEDVKIIVDGAQKGFQKYQQGSVFVEPELLKQVEVNKGPHDVKFGNGGFGGVVKMETKDAIDLLDPDKYVGGLLKYSFHSNNHQNMETGAVYGRTKNNFFDGLVYYTKRNSGNFKRPDGSRFAFSEDDMDSYMGKLNIRPNEEHTFTLSGIHSKRDSWQPWAAKYVEKMTPPTAAQIKKYGYKAAWLRKLVKRYQTDDSAQFKWNYQPIYNPLIDLTLQTTYSKTKQHDKRPAKYNPVSSLGTMGNESWVSYTDKTIELENVSLINIGDVKNALKIGTQAHLHDRDTLMYYKDYEKKTNYHHGYFQPAYMPSGKQQTYSFYVQDEISVSNFVLTPSLRYDYVRNHGTKNYASAYNDPDPRFGHDYSPVTYSGWTPRFGTYWQATNNIGFFGDISYAWQAPTIDQTYEVQFTPKNGGSGKITATSRNLDKERDLSTRIGNILDFNNLILENDKIQVRSTLFRQRVTNEIFVTRGFNGSICGPNKPCPLGQSNYRNLPGKLIVKGFELEAYYDSKYWFSSATYSIQKGERDTAPQAPWMHNKTYVATIAPRTATLTAGFKIPEWNIRAGWNAQFVRKQDRTGHEDRNHDGLPDLGAYSLGPSSGYSLHNLFASWQPTFLPKAEVKLSVDNLFNKDYRLYLGENTYGMARNFKASFSYRF
;
A
#
# COMPACT_ATOMS: atom_id res chain seq x y z
N MET A 1 -32.60 -27.41 28.58
CA MET A 1 -33.36 -26.87 27.42
C MET A 1 -32.34 -26.63 26.31
N ASN A 2 -32.11 -27.58 25.39
CA ASN A 2 -32.82 -27.84 24.11
C ASN A 2 -32.57 -26.72 23.07
N TYR A 3 -32.08 -26.91 21.83
CA TYR A 3 -31.97 -28.08 20.93
C TYR A 3 -30.82 -27.94 19.90
N LYS A 4 -30.57 -29.06 19.19
CA LYS A 4 -29.50 -29.42 18.24
C LYS A 4 -29.57 -28.79 16.84
N LYS A 5 -28.41 -28.88 16.17
CA LYS A 5 -28.11 -28.89 14.71
C LYS A 5 -29.16 -29.57 13.81
N VAL A 6 -29.32 -29.06 12.58
CA VAL A 6 -29.51 -29.86 11.35
C VAL A 6 -28.88 -29.14 10.14
N SER A 7 -28.04 -29.88 9.40
CA SER A 7 -27.65 -29.62 8.00
C SER A 7 -28.50 -30.51 7.11
N THR A 8 -28.95 -30.02 5.93
CA THR A 8 -29.38 -30.89 4.83
C THR A 8 -29.06 -30.27 3.47
N ILE A 9 -28.28 -31.02 2.69
CA ILE A 9 -28.06 -30.90 1.25
C ILE A 9 -29.25 -31.57 0.54
N MET A 10 -29.77 -31.00 -0.54
CA MET A 10 -30.53 -31.77 -1.53
C MET A 10 -30.33 -31.25 -2.94
N LEU A 11 -30.00 -32.18 -3.83
CA LEU A 11 -29.81 -32.08 -5.26
C LEU A 11 -30.92 -32.92 -5.90
N PHE A 12 -31.63 -32.43 -6.92
CA PHE A 12 -32.38 -33.28 -7.84
C PHE A 12 -32.46 -32.65 -9.24
N MET A 13 -31.97 -33.38 -10.23
CA MET A 13 -32.29 -33.25 -11.65
C MET A 13 -33.61 -33.98 -11.94
N SER A 14 -34.38 -33.48 -12.91
CA SER A 14 -35.24 -34.30 -13.76
C SER A 14 -35.42 -33.67 -15.15
N PHE A 15 -35.24 -34.50 -16.17
CA PHE A 15 -35.49 -34.25 -17.59
C PHE A 15 -36.97 -34.43 -17.93
N SER A 16 -37.46 -33.72 -18.94
CA SER A 16 -38.54 -34.18 -19.82
C SER A 16 -38.33 -33.64 -21.24
N LEU A 17 -38.57 -34.51 -22.22
CA LEU A 17 -38.40 -34.31 -23.66
C LEU A 17 -39.75 -34.61 -24.32
N GLN A 18 -40.28 -33.71 -25.16
CA GLN A 18 -41.21 -34.07 -26.24
C GLN A 18 -41.25 -32.94 -27.29
N ALA A 19 -41.35 -33.31 -28.56
CA ALA A 19 -41.03 -32.50 -29.73
C ALA A 19 -42.23 -32.18 -30.65
N ALA A 20 -42.05 -31.09 -31.43
CA ALA A 20 -42.57 -30.76 -32.78
C ALA A 20 -44.06 -30.32 -32.94
N PRO A 21 -44.46 -29.55 -34.00
CA PRO A 21 -43.73 -29.23 -35.26
C PRO A 21 -43.70 -27.74 -35.70
N GLN A 22 -42.95 -27.50 -36.80
CA GLN A 22 -42.79 -26.26 -37.60
C GLN A 22 -44.04 -25.86 -38.41
N PRO A 23 -44.09 -24.62 -38.94
CA PRO A 23 -44.08 -24.46 -40.41
C PRO A 23 -43.23 -23.28 -40.94
N GLU A 24 -43.21 -23.20 -42.27
CA GLU A 24 -42.17 -22.79 -43.22
C GLU A 24 -41.95 -21.30 -43.55
N GLU A 25 -40.78 -21.11 -44.18
CA GLU A 25 -40.21 -20.04 -45.03
C GLU A 25 -41.02 -18.79 -45.44
N ASN A 26 -40.33 -17.64 -45.39
CA ASN A 26 -40.36 -16.71 -46.53
C ASN A 26 -38.99 -16.03 -46.74
N LYS A 27 -38.46 -16.17 -47.97
CA LYS A 27 -37.20 -15.59 -48.45
C LYS A 27 -37.37 -14.11 -48.76
N LEU A 28 -36.47 -13.24 -48.30
CA LEU A 28 -35.93 -12.15 -49.15
C LEU A 28 -34.63 -11.53 -48.57
N SER A 29 -33.68 -11.34 -49.47
CA SER A 29 -32.53 -10.41 -49.46
C SER A 29 -31.26 -10.75 -48.65
N ASN A 30 -30.35 -11.42 -49.36
CA ASN A 30 -28.90 -11.30 -49.23
C ASN A 30 -28.45 -9.83 -49.38
N ASN A 31 -27.59 -9.34 -48.48
CA ASN A 31 -26.49 -8.38 -48.75
C ASN A 31 -25.74 -7.89 -47.48
N ILE A 32 -25.28 -8.79 -46.60
CA ILE A 32 -24.36 -8.39 -45.49
C ILE A 32 -23.12 -9.30 -45.37
N THR A 33 -23.02 -10.37 -46.16
CA THR A 33 -22.00 -11.41 -45.91
C THR A 33 -20.75 -11.32 -46.79
N GLU A 34 -20.14 -10.14 -46.93
CA GLU A 34 -18.76 -10.03 -47.46
C GLU A 34 -17.82 -9.11 -46.66
N GLN A 35 -18.30 -8.29 -45.72
CA GLN A 35 -17.42 -7.47 -44.86
C GLN A 35 -17.05 -8.11 -43.51
N GLN A 36 -17.61 -9.27 -43.15
CA GLN A 36 -17.30 -9.98 -41.89
C GLN A 36 -16.35 -11.18 -42.03
N LYS A 37 -15.81 -11.47 -43.22
CA LYS A 37 -14.89 -12.62 -43.43
C LYS A 37 -13.40 -12.27 -43.59
N ASN A 38 -13.01 -11.00 -43.61
CA ASN A 38 -11.59 -10.61 -43.78
C ASN A 38 -10.82 -10.24 -42.49
N ASN A 39 -11.37 -10.52 -41.29
CA ASN A 39 -10.66 -10.27 -40.01
C ASN A 39 -10.12 -11.52 -39.31
N LYS A 40 -10.02 -12.67 -39.99
CA LYS A 40 -9.38 -13.89 -39.45
C LYS A 40 -8.00 -14.13 -40.06
N SER A 41 -7.06 -13.25 -39.74
CA SER A 41 -5.63 -13.53 -39.73
C SER A 41 -4.90 -12.36 -39.05
N LYS A 42 -5.07 -12.20 -37.74
CA LYS A 42 -4.10 -11.46 -36.93
C LYS A 42 -3.31 -12.47 -36.12
N THR A 43 -2.08 -12.65 -36.60
CA THR A 43 -0.98 -13.41 -36.04
C THR A 43 -0.74 -13.07 -34.57
N VAL A 44 -0.53 -14.14 -33.80
CA VAL A 44 0.19 -14.25 -32.52
C VAL A 44 1.30 -13.20 -32.42
N ASN A 45 1.09 -12.15 -31.61
CA ASN A 45 2.11 -11.25 -31.05
C ASN A 45 1.48 -10.18 -30.12
N GLU A 46 0.61 -10.58 -29.18
CA GLU A 46 0.09 -9.65 -28.16
C GLU A 46 0.86 -9.67 -26.83
N ASP A 47 1.92 -10.47 -26.68
CA ASP A 47 2.75 -10.52 -25.46
C ASP A 47 3.92 -9.50 -25.43
N ILE A 48 3.83 -8.38 -26.16
CA ILE A 48 4.93 -7.39 -26.26
C ILE A 48 4.75 -6.15 -25.34
N ASP A 49 3.64 -6.00 -24.62
CA ASP A 49 3.41 -4.81 -23.77
C ASP A 49 4.04 -4.85 -22.36
N ASP A 50 5.10 -5.65 -22.18
CA ASP A 50 5.70 -5.97 -20.87
C ASP A 50 6.82 -5.00 -20.43
N VAL A 51 6.60 -3.73 -20.72
CA VAL A 51 7.44 -2.60 -20.36
C VAL A 51 6.74 -1.86 -19.22
N MET A 52 7.47 -1.12 -18.39
CA MET A 52 6.89 -0.06 -17.56
C MET A 52 6.28 0.99 -18.49
N THR A 53 5.17 0.68 -19.12
CA THR A 53 4.42 1.68 -19.84
C THR A 53 3.71 2.44 -18.73
N VAL A 54 3.89 3.76 -18.66
CA VAL A 54 2.86 4.61 -18.07
C VAL A 54 1.66 4.41 -18.98
N ILE A 55 0.89 3.35 -18.72
CA ILE A 55 -0.29 3.01 -19.51
C ILE A 55 -1.36 4.00 -19.06
N ALA A 56 -1.40 5.11 -19.77
CA ALA A 56 -2.64 5.82 -20.00
C ALA A 56 -3.25 5.29 -21.31
N ARG A 57 -3.56 3.99 -21.38
CA ARG A 57 -4.33 3.38 -22.47
C ARG A 57 -5.39 2.44 -21.92
N SER A 58 -6.62 2.64 -22.35
CA SER A 58 -7.78 1.79 -22.09
C SER A 58 -7.71 0.54 -22.97
N SER A 59 -8.11 -0.60 -22.41
CA SER A 59 -8.19 -1.91 -23.09
C SER A 59 -9.46 -2.08 -23.95
N SER A 60 -10.06 -1.00 -24.43
CA SER A 60 -11.23 -1.06 -25.31
C SER A 60 -11.00 -0.19 -26.53
N GLN A 61 -11.18 -0.79 -27.70
CA GLN A 61 -10.88 -0.23 -29.02
C GLN A 61 -11.90 0.80 -29.51
N ASP A 62 -12.86 1.21 -28.66
CA ASP A 62 -13.83 2.26 -28.95
C ASP A 62 -13.79 3.35 -27.87
N GLU A 63 -13.56 4.57 -28.35
CA GLU A 63 -13.71 5.88 -27.68
C GLU A 63 -12.76 6.24 -26.52
N LEU A 64 -11.78 7.09 -26.85
CA LEU A 64 -11.14 8.13 -26.02
C LEU A 64 -11.75 8.36 -24.62
N LYS A 65 -11.39 7.55 -23.61
CA LYS A 65 -11.17 8.12 -22.26
C LYS A 65 -9.85 8.88 -22.33
N LYS A 66 -9.94 10.16 -22.72
CA LYS A 66 -8.77 11.06 -22.85
C LYS A 66 -7.99 11.05 -21.53
N ILE A 67 -6.67 10.97 -21.63
CA ILE A 67 -5.76 11.04 -20.50
C ILE A 67 -6.08 12.28 -19.66
N ASN A 68 -6.34 12.11 -18.37
CA ASN A 68 -6.45 13.21 -17.42
C ASN A 68 -5.14 13.38 -16.62
N SER A 69 -5.05 14.44 -15.83
CA SER A 69 -3.83 14.75 -15.05
C SER A 69 -3.49 13.69 -14.00
N VAL A 70 -4.49 13.07 -13.36
CA VAL A 70 -4.29 12.00 -12.37
C VAL A 70 -3.64 10.77 -12.99
N ILE A 71 -4.15 10.33 -14.14
CA ILE A 71 -3.60 9.21 -14.91
C ILE A 71 -2.20 9.57 -15.44
N ALA A 72 -2.02 10.78 -15.99
CA ALA A 72 -0.74 11.24 -16.51
C ALA A 72 0.37 11.23 -15.44
N GLY A 73 0.05 11.55 -14.18
CA GLY A 73 1.01 11.54 -13.07
C GLY A 73 1.09 10.26 -12.24
N ARG A 74 0.46 9.16 -12.68
CA ARG A 74 0.44 7.85 -11.98
C ARG A 74 1.61 6.96 -12.37
N SER A 75 2.30 6.35 -11.42
CA SER A 75 3.25 5.26 -11.72
C SER A 75 2.54 3.91 -11.65
N THR A 76 2.82 3.01 -12.60
CA THR A 76 2.18 1.68 -12.69
C THR A 76 3.23 0.58 -12.82
N LEU A 77 3.00 -0.52 -12.14
CA LEU A 77 3.74 -1.78 -12.27
C LEU A 77 2.80 -2.84 -12.83
N SER A 78 3.13 -3.39 -14.00
CA SER A 78 2.39 -4.46 -14.68
C SER A 78 2.77 -5.84 -14.17
N SER A 79 1.98 -6.85 -14.54
CA SER A 79 2.16 -8.24 -14.09
C SER A 79 3.54 -8.79 -14.44
N GLY A 80 4.03 -8.63 -15.67
CA GLY A 80 5.33 -9.20 -16.03
C GLY A 80 6.51 -8.57 -15.29
N LEU A 81 6.45 -7.27 -14.95
CA LEU A 81 7.45 -6.64 -14.08
C LEU A 81 7.38 -7.13 -12.63
N ILE A 82 6.17 -7.32 -12.10
CA ILE A 82 5.95 -7.90 -10.77
C ILE A 82 6.59 -9.28 -10.71
N GLU A 83 6.32 -10.11 -11.72
CA GLU A 83 6.83 -11.48 -11.77
C GLU A 83 8.33 -11.57 -12.07
N GLN A 84 8.87 -10.69 -12.92
CA GLN A 84 10.31 -10.61 -13.20
C GLN A 84 11.10 -10.31 -11.92
N LYS A 85 10.57 -9.45 -11.04
CA LYS A 85 11.25 -9.02 -9.83
C LYS A 85 11.29 -10.09 -8.74
N GLN A 86 10.32 -11.01 -8.71
CA GLN A 86 10.20 -12.05 -7.67
C GLN A 86 10.38 -11.45 -6.26
N ALA A 87 9.65 -10.38 -5.97
CA ALA A 87 9.79 -9.61 -4.73
C ALA A 87 9.30 -10.43 -3.52
N ASP A 88 9.98 -10.30 -2.38
CA ASP A 88 9.57 -10.98 -1.14
C ASP A 88 8.40 -10.26 -0.46
N ASN A 89 8.13 -9.00 -0.82
CA ASN A 89 7.03 -8.20 -0.32
C ASN A 89 6.74 -7.01 -1.24
N VAL A 90 5.57 -6.37 -1.08
CA VAL A 90 5.16 -5.23 -1.92
C VAL A 90 6.03 -3.99 -1.73
N ALA A 91 6.63 -3.77 -0.56
CA ALA A 91 7.50 -2.61 -0.37
C ALA A 91 8.79 -2.71 -1.22
N GLU A 92 9.35 -3.91 -1.35
CA GLU A 92 10.44 -4.20 -2.27
C GLU A 92 10.01 -3.93 -3.71
N LEU A 93 8.83 -4.42 -4.12
CA LEU A 93 8.25 -4.19 -5.45
C LEU A 93 8.17 -2.70 -5.81
N LEU A 94 7.69 -1.86 -4.89
CA LEU A 94 7.47 -0.42 -5.15
C LEU A 94 8.72 0.45 -5.02
N ASN A 95 9.78 -0.02 -4.35
CA ASN A 95 11.03 0.73 -4.14
C ASN A 95 11.81 1.05 -5.45
N THR A 96 11.32 0.61 -6.61
CA THR A 96 11.85 0.94 -7.95
C THR A 96 11.15 2.12 -8.61
N LEU A 97 9.98 2.53 -8.10
CA LEU A 97 9.28 3.71 -8.58
C LEU A 97 9.93 4.97 -8.01
N PRO A 98 10.10 6.04 -8.79
CA PRO A 98 10.65 7.28 -8.26
C PRO A 98 9.69 7.87 -7.23
N GLY A 99 10.22 8.51 -6.18
CA GLY A 99 9.40 9.12 -5.14
C GLY A 99 8.86 8.18 -4.09
N VAL A 100 8.87 6.87 -4.37
CA VAL A 100 8.37 5.82 -3.50
C VAL A 100 9.57 5.10 -2.88
N SER A 101 9.52 4.87 -1.58
CA SER A 101 10.61 4.22 -0.86
C SER A 101 10.07 3.21 0.14
N SER A 102 10.75 2.07 0.24
CA SER A 102 10.55 1.15 1.35
C SER A 102 11.16 1.75 2.62
N ALA A 103 10.43 1.63 3.73
CA ALA A 103 10.83 2.09 5.06
C ALA A 103 10.63 0.96 6.09
N GLY A 104 11.27 1.07 7.26
CA GLY A 104 11.28 0.00 8.26
C GLY A 104 12.37 -1.05 7.99
N SER A 105 12.08 -2.34 8.16
CA SER A 105 13.10 -3.39 7.99
C SER A 105 12.72 -4.45 6.96
N VAL A 106 13.70 -5.25 6.54
CA VAL A 106 13.51 -6.39 5.63
C VAL A 106 12.77 -7.57 6.27
N ARG A 107 12.52 -7.54 7.59
CA ARG A 107 11.86 -8.64 8.31
C ARG A 107 10.39 -8.74 7.92
N PRO A 108 9.80 -9.96 7.83
CA PRO A 108 8.38 -10.10 7.58
C PRO A 108 7.55 -9.29 8.58
N GLY A 109 6.68 -8.41 8.07
CA GLY A 109 5.84 -7.53 8.87
C GLY A 109 6.57 -6.34 9.49
N GLY A 110 7.79 -6.02 9.04
CA GLY A 110 8.55 -4.82 9.40
C GLY A 110 8.51 -3.71 8.35
N GLN A 111 7.90 -3.95 7.20
CA GLN A 111 7.91 -3.06 6.04
C GLN A 111 6.81 -1.99 6.11
N THR A 112 7.16 -0.78 5.70
CA THR A 112 6.26 0.36 5.50
C THR A 112 6.58 1.04 4.17
N LEU A 113 5.68 1.91 3.71
CA LEU A 113 5.87 2.69 2.48
C LEU A 113 6.05 4.17 2.83
N ASN A 114 6.85 4.85 2.01
CA ASN A 114 7.01 6.29 2.04
C ASN A 114 6.82 6.84 0.63
N ILE A 115 6.02 7.89 0.48
CA ILE A 115 5.86 8.64 -0.77
C ILE A 115 6.13 10.11 -0.47
N TRP A 116 7.11 10.69 -1.15
CA TRP A 116 7.46 12.11 -0.98
C TRP A 116 7.78 12.54 0.47
N GLY A 117 8.30 11.64 1.29
CA GLY A 117 8.58 11.92 2.70
C GLY A 117 7.41 11.66 3.64
N PHE A 118 6.22 11.35 3.13
CA PHE A 118 5.07 10.95 3.91
C PHE A 118 5.04 9.43 4.05
N GLY A 119 4.96 8.92 5.27
CA GLY A 119 5.07 7.48 5.53
C GLY A 119 4.31 6.98 6.76
N LYS A 120 3.42 7.81 7.32
CA LYS A 120 2.43 7.31 8.28
C LYS A 120 1.33 6.55 7.52
N VAL A 121 0.60 5.66 8.20
CA VAL A 121 -0.44 4.83 7.57
C VAL A 121 -1.59 5.69 7.04
N GLU A 122 -1.88 6.81 7.71
CA GLU A 122 -2.86 7.79 7.28
C GLU A 122 -2.40 8.60 6.05
N ASP A 123 -1.10 8.77 5.83
CA ASP A 123 -0.58 9.56 4.70
C ASP A 123 -0.46 8.76 3.39
N VAL A 124 -0.31 7.44 3.46
CA VAL A 124 -0.18 6.54 2.30
C VAL A 124 -1.23 5.45 2.38
N LYS A 125 -2.30 5.60 1.60
CA LYS A 125 -3.41 4.64 1.60
C LYS A 125 -3.05 3.41 0.78
N ILE A 126 -3.23 2.22 1.34
CA ILE A 126 -3.04 0.94 0.66
C ILE A 126 -4.40 0.33 0.39
N ILE A 127 -4.65 -0.04 -0.87
CA ILE A 127 -5.95 -0.54 -1.33
C ILE A 127 -5.72 -1.80 -2.17
N VAL A 128 -6.40 -2.89 -1.83
CA VAL A 128 -6.38 -4.15 -2.59
C VAL A 128 -7.79 -4.46 -3.05
N ASP A 129 -8.05 -4.50 -4.36
CA ASP A 129 -9.41 -4.69 -4.93
C ASP A 129 -10.46 -3.73 -4.31
N GLY A 130 -10.04 -2.49 -4.02
CA GLY A 130 -10.84 -1.46 -3.33
C GLY A 130 -10.96 -1.62 -1.81
N ALA A 131 -10.51 -2.73 -1.22
CA ALA A 131 -10.47 -2.89 0.23
C ALA A 131 -9.27 -2.11 0.81
N GLN A 132 -9.56 -1.09 1.61
CA GLN A 132 -8.51 -0.31 2.28
C GLN A 132 -7.85 -1.14 3.39
N LYS A 133 -6.53 -1.14 3.44
CA LYS A 133 -5.73 -1.79 4.48
C LYS A 133 -5.15 -0.72 5.40
N GLY A 134 -5.68 -0.65 6.63
CA GLY A 134 -5.33 0.39 7.61
C GLY A 134 -4.58 -0.09 8.86
N PHE A 135 -4.01 -1.31 8.84
CA PHE A 135 -3.36 -1.85 10.04
C PHE A 135 -2.16 -1.01 10.48
N GLN A 136 -2.18 -0.62 11.76
CA GLN A 136 -1.09 0.09 12.40
C GLN A 136 -0.80 -0.50 13.77
N LYS A 137 0.42 -0.96 13.99
CA LYS A 137 0.89 -1.32 15.32
C LYS A 137 2.24 -0.66 15.56
N TYR A 138 2.43 -0.11 16.76
CA TYR A 138 3.68 0.55 17.09
C TYR A 138 4.86 -0.41 16.84
N GLN A 139 5.89 0.09 16.16
CA GLN A 139 7.11 -0.67 15.78
C GLN A 139 6.86 -1.88 14.86
N GLN A 140 5.73 -1.90 14.15
CA GLN A 140 5.39 -2.89 13.12
C GLN A 140 5.25 -2.23 11.74
N GLY A 141 5.33 -3.06 10.71
CA GLY A 141 4.96 -2.71 9.35
C GLY A 141 3.46 -2.54 9.17
N SER A 142 3.07 -2.08 7.98
CA SER A 142 1.68 -1.80 7.61
C SER A 142 1.24 -2.47 6.30
N VAL A 143 2.14 -3.18 5.62
CA VAL A 143 1.87 -3.82 4.33
C VAL A 143 1.95 -5.33 4.46
N PHE A 144 0.80 -6.01 4.33
CA PHE A 144 0.67 -7.47 4.47
C PHE A 144 -0.03 -8.08 3.26
N VAL A 145 0.47 -7.76 2.06
CA VAL A 145 -0.07 -8.26 0.78
C VAL A 145 0.98 -9.15 0.14
N GLU A 146 0.57 -10.34 -0.31
CA GLU A 146 1.42 -11.29 -1.02
C GLU A 146 1.53 -10.88 -2.51
N PRO A 147 2.73 -10.46 -2.99
CA PRO A 147 2.90 -10.02 -4.37
C PRO A 147 2.47 -11.03 -5.44
N GLU A 148 2.57 -12.34 -5.17
CA GLU A 148 2.20 -13.39 -6.14
C GLU A 148 0.73 -13.35 -6.58
N LEU A 149 -0.15 -12.75 -5.76
CA LEU A 149 -1.58 -12.60 -6.05
C LEU A 149 -1.89 -11.43 -7.00
N LEU A 150 -0.94 -10.51 -7.20
CA LEU A 150 -1.16 -9.23 -7.86
C LEU A 150 -0.92 -9.33 -9.37
N LYS A 151 -1.77 -8.65 -10.14
CA LYS A 151 -1.54 -8.41 -11.57
C LYS A 151 -1.06 -6.99 -11.87
N GLN A 152 -1.40 -6.04 -11.01
CA GLN A 152 -1.06 -4.64 -11.22
C GLN A 152 -0.94 -3.90 -9.89
N VAL A 153 0.00 -2.96 -9.83
CA VAL A 153 0.09 -1.96 -8.76
C VAL A 153 0.20 -0.56 -9.33
N GLU A 154 -0.68 0.32 -8.90
CA GLU A 154 -0.71 1.72 -9.28
C GLU A 154 -0.39 2.63 -8.08
N VAL A 155 0.41 3.67 -8.30
CA VAL A 155 0.76 4.66 -7.28
C VAL A 155 0.34 6.06 -7.76
N ASN A 156 -0.75 6.56 -7.16
CA ASN A 156 -1.20 7.93 -7.30
C ASN A 156 -0.50 8.79 -6.24
N LYS A 157 0.55 9.50 -6.62
CA LYS A 157 1.34 10.34 -5.69
C LYS A 157 0.67 11.70 -5.47
N GLY A 158 0.58 12.12 -4.22
CA GLY A 158 -0.12 13.33 -3.80
C GLY A 158 -1.65 13.20 -3.76
N PRO A 159 -2.36 14.16 -3.13
CA PRO A 159 -3.81 14.08 -2.90
C PRO A 159 -4.64 14.59 -4.09
N HIS A 160 -4.32 14.15 -5.31
CA HIS A 160 -4.94 14.65 -6.56
C HIS A 160 -6.17 13.85 -7.03
N ASP A 161 -6.37 12.63 -6.52
CA ASP A 161 -7.51 11.78 -6.86
C ASP A 161 -8.74 12.13 -6.01
N VAL A 162 -9.85 12.51 -6.65
CA VAL A 162 -11.08 12.92 -5.97
C VAL A 162 -11.65 11.83 -5.07
N LYS A 163 -11.41 10.54 -5.39
CA LYS A 163 -11.91 9.40 -4.61
C LYS A 163 -11.29 9.30 -3.22
N PHE A 164 -10.18 10.00 -2.96
CA PHE A 164 -9.46 9.94 -1.69
C PHE A 164 -9.26 11.36 -1.13
N GLY A 165 -10.10 11.72 -0.15
CA GLY A 165 -10.09 13.02 0.52
C GLY A 165 -9.37 13.01 1.87
N ASN A 166 -10.07 12.60 2.93
CA ASN A 166 -9.52 12.55 4.29
C ASN A 166 -8.20 11.74 4.36
N GLY A 167 -7.08 12.45 4.51
CA GLY A 167 -5.72 11.88 4.53
C GLY A 167 -5.14 11.54 3.15
N GLY A 168 -4.10 10.70 3.11
CA GLY A 168 -3.47 10.32 1.84
C GLY A 168 -2.60 11.42 1.21
N PHE A 169 -1.96 12.29 2.02
CA PHE A 169 -1.09 13.37 1.53
C PHE A 169 0.09 12.86 0.69
N GLY A 170 0.68 11.72 1.08
CA GLY A 170 1.71 11.06 0.28
C GLY A 170 1.12 10.45 -1.00
N GLY A 171 -0.08 9.89 -0.90
CA GLY A 171 -0.83 9.37 -2.02
C GLY A 171 -1.55 8.05 -1.73
N VAL A 172 -1.88 7.34 -2.80
CA VAL A 172 -2.62 6.08 -2.76
C VAL A 172 -1.92 5.02 -3.60
N VAL A 173 -1.72 3.85 -3.00
CA VAL A 173 -1.24 2.63 -3.66
C VAL A 173 -2.43 1.71 -3.88
N LYS A 174 -2.83 1.52 -5.13
CA LYS A 174 -3.91 0.62 -5.53
C LYS A 174 -3.29 -0.67 -6.08
N MET A 175 -3.78 -1.81 -5.63
CA MET A 175 -3.32 -3.12 -6.04
C MET A 175 -4.52 -3.90 -6.56
N GLU A 176 -4.36 -4.53 -7.72
CA GLU A 176 -5.37 -5.39 -8.31
C GLU A 176 -4.88 -6.82 -8.33
N THR A 177 -5.75 -7.73 -7.91
CA THR A 177 -5.49 -9.16 -7.94
C THR A 177 -5.71 -9.75 -9.33
N LYS A 178 -4.99 -10.84 -9.62
CA LYS A 178 -5.17 -11.67 -10.82
C LYS A 178 -6.62 -12.13 -10.95
N ASP A 179 -7.12 -12.17 -12.18
CA ASP A 179 -8.42 -12.71 -12.60
C ASP A 179 -8.25 -13.98 -13.45
N ALA A 180 -9.35 -14.72 -13.66
CA ALA A 180 -9.31 -15.97 -14.43
C ALA A 180 -8.90 -15.73 -15.88
N ILE A 181 -9.40 -14.64 -16.46
CA ILE A 181 -9.10 -14.23 -17.83
C ILE A 181 -7.63 -13.84 -18.03
N ASP A 182 -6.94 -13.43 -16.96
CA ASP A 182 -5.51 -13.06 -17.04
C ASP A 182 -4.61 -14.30 -17.20
N LEU A 183 -5.13 -15.50 -16.88
CA LEU A 183 -4.38 -16.76 -16.87
C LEU A 183 -4.83 -17.75 -17.95
N LEU A 184 -6.00 -17.54 -18.56
CA LEU A 184 -6.54 -18.41 -19.62
C LEU A 184 -5.91 -18.10 -20.97
N ASP A 185 -5.54 -19.17 -21.69
CA ASP A 185 -5.18 -19.05 -23.11
C ASP A 185 -6.42 -18.61 -23.93
N PRO A 186 -6.28 -17.83 -25.03
CA PRO A 186 -7.38 -17.19 -25.76
C PRO A 186 -8.56 -18.07 -26.20
N ASP A 187 -8.39 -19.40 -26.31
CA ASP A 187 -9.41 -20.37 -26.73
C ASP A 187 -9.70 -21.47 -25.69
N LYS A 188 -9.32 -21.26 -24.43
CA LYS A 188 -9.52 -22.23 -23.35
C LYS A 188 -10.57 -21.75 -22.34
N TYR A 189 -11.33 -22.71 -21.82
CA TYR A 189 -12.41 -22.46 -20.85
C TYR A 189 -12.03 -22.86 -19.43
N VAL A 190 -10.99 -23.68 -19.27
CA VAL A 190 -10.45 -24.12 -17.99
C VAL A 190 -8.94 -24.16 -18.12
N GLY A 191 -8.23 -23.79 -17.07
CA GLY A 191 -6.80 -23.96 -16.98
C GLY A 191 -6.32 -24.09 -15.54
N GLY A 192 -5.07 -24.50 -15.40
CA GLY A 192 -4.37 -24.57 -14.12
C GLY A 192 -2.98 -23.95 -14.18
N LEU A 193 -2.49 -23.53 -13.03
CA LEU A 193 -1.12 -23.05 -12.83
C LEU A 193 -0.49 -23.83 -11.68
N LEU A 194 0.73 -24.32 -11.88
CA LEU A 194 1.63 -24.75 -10.82
C LEU A 194 2.91 -23.92 -10.92
N LYS A 195 3.39 -23.40 -9.80
CA LYS A 195 4.65 -22.66 -9.72
C LYS A 195 5.40 -23.00 -8.45
N TYR A 196 6.71 -23.19 -8.60
CA TYR A 196 7.64 -23.35 -7.49
C TYR A 196 8.75 -22.32 -7.61
N SER A 197 9.11 -21.68 -6.50
CA SER A 197 10.20 -20.70 -6.46
C SER A 197 11.11 -20.93 -5.25
N PHE A 198 12.41 -20.70 -5.44
CA PHE A 198 13.45 -20.85 -4.42
C PHE A 198 14.32 -19.60 -4.33
N HIS A 199 14.50 -19.05 -3.13
CA HIS A 199 15.42 -17.93 -2.87
C HIS A 199 16.55 -18.37 -1.92
N SER A 200 17.81 -18.20 -2.33
CA SER A 200 18.97 -18.74 -1.65
C SER A 200 19.34 -18.02 -0.35
N ASN A 201 19.03 -16.73 -0.21
CA ASN A 201 19.48 -15.91 0.92
C ASN A 201 18.97 -16.44 2.27
N ASN A 202 17.69 -16.78 2.30
CA ASN A 202 16.97 -17.31 3.45
C ASN A 202 16.52 -18.77 3.25
N HIS A 203 16.94 -19.46 2.18
CA HIS A 203 16.47 -20.81 1.82
C HIS A 203 14.94 -20.88 1.73
N GLN A 204 14.35 -19.85 1.13
CA GLN A 204 12.91 -19.76 0.98
C GLN A 204 12.41 -20.64 -0.14
N ASN A 205 11.31 -21.32 0.11
CA ASN A 205 10.54 -22.07 -0.85
C ASN A 205 9.15 -21.42 -0.96
N MET A 206 8.69 -21.23 -2.19
CA MET A 206 7.33 -20.78 -2.48
C MET A 206 6.65 -21.80 -3.39
N GLU A 207 5.50 -22.29 -2.96
CA GLU A 207 4.68 -23.25 -3.68
C GLU A 207 3.36 -22.58 -4.02
N THR A 208 3.02 -22.51 -5.30
CA THR A 208 1.85 -21.78 -5.78
C THR A 208 1.04 -22.67 -6.71
N GLY A 209 -0.28 -22.66 -6.53
CA GLY A 209 -1.24 -23.40 -7.34
C GLY A 209 -2.48 -22.57 -7.62
N ALA A 210 -3.00 -22.64 -8.84
CA ALA A 210 -4.27 -22.02 -9.20
C ALA A 210 -5.09 -22.88 -10.15
N VAL A 211 -6.41 -22.78 -10.04
CA VAL A 211 -7.37 -23.33 -10.99
C VAL A 211 -8.33 -22.22 -11.38
N TYR A 212 -8.59 -22.08 -12.67
CA TYR A 212 -9.38 -20.98 -13.21
C TYR A 212 -10.17 -21.43 -14.43
N GLY A 213 -11.26 -20.73 -14.72
CA GLY A 213 -12.10 -21.04 -15.86
C GLY A 213 -13.14 -19.99 -16.16
N ARG A 214 -13.75 -20.11 -17.34
CA ARG A 214 -14.84 -19.28 -17.85
C ARG A 214 -15.86 -20.12 -18.61
N THR A 215 -17.13 -19.72 -18.60
CA THR A 215 -18.15 -20.38 -19.42
C THR A 215 -18.03 -19.96 -20.89
N LYS A 216 -18.57 -20.79 -21.80
CA LYS A 216 -18.51 -20.51 -23.25
C LYS A 216 -19.19 -19.20 -23.65
N ASN A 217 -20.26 -18.85 -22.94
CA ASN A 217 -21.03 -17.63 -23.14
C ASN A 217 -20.53 -16.44 -22.28
N ASN A 218 -19.37 -16.55 -21.62
CA ASN A 218 -18.79 -15.53 -20.73
C ASN A 218 -19.67 -15.11 -19.53
N PHE A 219 -20.74 -15.86 -19.25
CA PHE A 219 -21.64 -15.59 -18.12
C PHE A 219 -20.90 -15.68 -16.77
N PHE A 220 -19.99 -16.64 -16.62
CA PHE A 220 -19.14 -16.75 -15.43
C PHE A 220 -17.67 -16.84 -15.83
N ASP A 221 -16.79 -16.20 -15.04
CA ASP A 221 -15.39 -16.59 -14.93
C ASP A 221 -14.96 -16.55 -13.46
N GLY A 222 -14.01 -17.40 -13.09
CA GLY A 222 -13.53 -17.42 -11.72
C GLY A 222 -12.26 -18.21 -11.54
N LEU A 223 -11.60 -17.96 -10.41
CA LEU A 223 -10.34 -18.58 -10.03
C LEU A 223 -10.31 -18.88 -8.53
N VAL A 224 -9.53 -19.90 -8.19
CA VAL A 224 -9.01 -20.14 -6.84
C VAL A 224 -7.49 -20.20 -6.94
N TYR A 225 -6.82 -19.46 -6.06
CA TYR A 225 -5.37 -19.32 -6.00
C TYR A 225 -4.87 -19.62 -4.59
N TYR A 226 -3.77 -20.34 -4.49
CA TYR A 226 -3.10 -20.67 -3.24
C TYR A 226 -1.61 -20.46 -3.40
N THR A 227 -0.99 -19.86 -2.40
CA THR A 227 0.46 -19.79 -2.31
C THR A 227 0.92 -19.99 -0.88
N LYS A 228 2.00 -20.75 -0.72
CA LYS A 228 2.66 -21.01 0.55
C LYS A 228 4.11 -20.59 0.45
N ARG A 229 4.56 -19.80 1.42
CA ARG A 229 5.93 -19.34 1.58
C ARG A 229 6.48 -19.91 2.87
N ASN A 230 7.60 -20.61 2.78
CA ASN A 230 8.36 -21.09 3.92
C ASN A 230 9.82 -20.69 3.77
N SER A 231 10.36 -19.96 4.73
CA SER A 231 11.72 -19.45 4.69
C SER A 231 12.44 -19.52 6.03
N GLY A 232 13.77 -19.58 5.97
CA GLY A 232 14.63 -19.34 7.12
C GLY A 232 14.95 -17.86 7.33
N ASN A 233 16.02 -17.60 8.08
CA ASN A 233 16.42 -16.24 8.42
C ASN A 233 17.24 -15.58 7.29
N PHE A 234 16.90 -14.34 6.94
CA PHE A 234 17.63 -13.50 6.00
C PHE A 234 19.09 -13.34 6.43
N LYS A 235 19.98 -13.47 5.45
CA LYS A 235 21.42 -13.31 5.61
C LYS A 235 21.83 -11.89 5.22
N ARG A 236 22.77 -11.32 5.97
CA ARG A 236 23.41 -10.04 5.70
C ARG A 236 24.69 -10.19 4.89
N PRO A 237 25.16 -9.11 4.25
CA PRO A 237 26.41 -9.11 3.50
C PRO A 237 27.63 -9.57 4.32
N ASP A 238 27.67 -9.25 5.62
CA ASP A 238 28.70 -9.68 6.59
C ASP A 238 28.64 -11.18 6.96
N GLY A 239 27.71 -11.94 6.38
CA GLY A 239 27.54 -13.37 6.62
C GLY A 239 26.62 -13.73 7.79
N SER A 240 26.34 -12.77 8.69
CA SER A 240 25.48 -13.00 9.83
C SER A 240 23.99 -12.87 9.46
N ARG A 241 23.07 -13.28 10.35
CA ARG A 241 21.64 -13.34 10.03
C ARG A 241 20.81 -12.30 10.77
N PHE A 242 19.67 -11.93 10.20
CA PHE A 242 18.57 -11.33 10.93
C PHE A 242 17.86 -12.43 11.71
N ALA A 243 18.31 -12.70 12.94
CA ALA A 243 17.71 -13.76 13.77
C ALA A 243 16.19 -13.55 13.92
N PHE A 244 15.39 -14.60 13.75
CA PHE A 244 13.93 -14.57 13.82
C PHE A 244 13.29 -13.69 12.73
N SER A 245 13.80 -13.80 11.51
CA SER A 245 13.22 -13.19 10.30
C SER A 245 12.69 -14.24 9.32
N GLU A 246 12.53 -15.48 9.78
CA GLU A 246 11.81 -16.53 9.05
C GLU A 246 10.37 -16.10 8.76
N ASP A 247 9.89 -16.50 7.60
CA ASP A 247 8.52 -16.27 7.14
C ASP A 247 7.86 -17.61 6.81
N ASP A 248 6.73 -17.85 7.46
CA ASP A 248 5.83 -18.96 7.19
C ASP A 248 4.44 -18.36 6.96
N MET A 249 4.03 -18.28 5.71
CA MET A 249 2.83 -17.60 5.28
C MET A 249 2.07 -18.45 4.26
N ASP A 250 0.79 -18.68 4.55
CA ASP A 250 -0.16 -19.25 3.60
C ASP A 250 -1.13 -18.15 3.15
N SER A 251 -1.34 -18.02 1.86
CA SER A 251 -2.30 -17.09 1.25
C SER A 251 -3.24 -17.81 0.30
N TYR A 252 -4.53 -17.52 0.44
CA TYR A 252 -5.63 -18.06 -0.36
C TYR A 252 -6.38 -16.91 -0.99
N MET A 253 -6.78 -17.06 -2.25
CA MET A 253 -7.61 -16.09 -2.95
C MET A 253 -8.67 -16.80 -3.78
N GLY A 254 -9.88 -16.24 -3.80
CA GLY A 254 -10.95 -16.63 -4.70
C GLY A 254 -11.53 -15.39 -5.37
N LYS A 255 -11.83 -15.50 -6.67
CA LYS A 255 -12.46 -14.42 -7.43
C LYS A 255 -13.47 -15.00 -8.42
N LEU A 256 -14.64 -14.38 -8.50
CA LEU A 256 -15.75 -14.79 -9.36
C LEU A 256 -16.35 -13.54 -10.00
N ASN A 257 -16.45 -13.55 -11.32
CA ASN A 257 -17.15 -12.55 -12.11
C ASN A 257 -18.39 -13.18 -12.74
N ILE A 258 -19.52 -12.46 -12.70
CA ILE A 258 -20.82 -12.88 -13.23
C ILE A 258 -21.30 -11.78 -14.19
N ARG A 259 -21.60 -12.15 -15.44
CA ARG A 259 -22.12 -11.25 -16.47
C ARG A 259 -23.41 -11.81 -17.04
N PRO A 260 -24.57 -11.53 -16.40
CA PRO A 260 -25.85 -12.07 -16.87
C PRO A 260 -26.24 -11.62 -18.28
N ASN A 261 -25.81 -10.42 -18.65
CA ASN A 261 -25.93 -9.80 -19.96
C ASN A 261 -24.77 -8.81 -20.15
N GLU A 262 -24.79 -8.04 -21.24
CA GLU A 262 -23.76 -7.05 -21.55
C GLU A 262 -23.78 -5.80 -20.64
N GLU A 263 -24.90 -5.56 -19.93
CA GLU A 263 -25.08 -4.35 -19.12
C GLU A 263 -24.64 -4.53 -17.66
N HIS A 264 -24.58 -5.77 -17.17
CA HIS A 264 -24.30 -6.06 -15.76
C HIS A 264 -23.02 -6.88 -15.59
N THR A 265 -22.14 -6.41 -14.71
CA THR A 265 -21.00 -7.19 -14.21
C THR A 265 -21.00 -7.20 -12.69
N PHE A 266 -21.02 -8.39 -12.10
CA PHE A 266 -20.83 -8.60 -10.67
C PHE A 266 -19.47 -9.25 -10.41
N THR A 267 -18.71 -8.73 -9.46
CA THR A 267 -17.43 -9.30 -9.02
C THR A 267 -17.51 -9.60 -7.52
N LEU A 268 -17.15 -10.82 -7.15
CA LEU A 268 -16.92 -11.26 -5.78
C LEU A 268 -15.46 -11.66 -5.66
N SER A 269 -14.73 -11.07 -4.71
CA SER A 269 -13.36 -11.49 -4.42
C SER A 269 -13.13 -11.65 -2.92
N GLY A 270 -12.19 -12.53 -2.56
CA GLY A 270 -11.79 -12.78 -1.19
C GLY A 270 -10.34 -13.20 -1.12
N ILE A 271 -9.61 -12.66 -0.13
CA ILE A 271 -8.21 -13.00 0.16
C ILE A 271 -8.11 -13.31 1.65
N HIS A 272 -7.44 -14.40 1.99
CA HIS A 272 -7.07 -14.76 3.35
C HIS A 272 -5.59 -15.08 3.39
N SER A 273 -4.83 -14.36 4.21
CA SER A 273 -3.43 -14.68 4.50
C SER A 273 -3.26 -14.94 5.99
N LYS A 274 -2.45 -15.93 6.34
CA LYS A 274 -2.09 -16.23 7.74
C LYS A 274 -0.59 -16.41 7.87
N ARG A 275 -0.04 -15.98 9.00
CA ARG A 275 1.37 -16.10 9.35
C ARG A 275 1.51 -16.50 10.82
N ASP A 276 2.39 -17.45 11.10
CA ASP A 276 2.71 -17.84 12.48
C ASP A 276 4.21 -18.06 12.69
N SER A 277 4.87 -17.15 13.42
CA SER A 277 6.33 -17.23 13.61
C SER A 277 6.79 -16.62 14.93
N TRP A 278 7.98 -17.03 15.36
CA TRP A 278 8.70 -16.35 16.44
C TRP A 278 9.34 -15.09 15.88
N GLN A 279 9.04 -13.93 16.47
CA GLN A 279 9.53 -12.65 15.98
C GLN A 279 9.95 -11.73 17.13
N PRO A 280 10.85 -10.77 16.88
CA PRO A 280 11.02 -9.63 17.77
C PRO A 280 9.68 -8.88 17.88
N TRP A 281 9.36 -8.35 19.06
CA TRP A 281 8.15 -7.55 19.21
C TRP A 281 8.17 -6.27 18.37
N ALA A 282 9.35 -5.69 18.10
CA ALA A 282 9.56 -4.59 17.17
C ALA A 282 10.12 -5.14 15.84
N ALA A 283 9.27 -5.34 14.84
CA ALA A 283 9.68 -5.89 13.54
C ALA A 283 10.23 -4.79 12.62
N LYS A 284 9.75 -3.55 12.77
CA LYS A 284 10.19 -2.38 12.01
C LYS A 284 11.63 -1.97 12.37
N TYR A 285 12.08 -2.29 13.58
CA TYR A 285 13.34 -1.80 14.15
C TYR A 285 14.13 -2.90 14.81
N VAL A 286 15.14 -3.45 14.13
CA VAL A 286 16.25 -4.08 14.85
C VAL A 286 17.54 -4.07 14.05
N GLU A 287 18.47 -3.21 14.44
CA GLU A 287 19.91 -3.46 14.28
C GLU A 287 20.26 -4.66 15.18
N LYS A 288 20.58 -5.82 14.57
CA LYS A 288 21.18 -7.01 15.20
C LYS A 288 20.70 -7.26 16.65
N MET A 289 19.52 -7.89 16.85
CA MET A 289 19.00 -8.23 18.19
C MET A 289 20.15 -8.68 19.09
N THR A 290 20.38 -8.00 20.22
CA THR A 290 21.52 -8.32 21.06
C THR A 290 21.43 -9.78 21.49
N PRO A 291 22.43 -10.61 21.13
CA PRO A 291 22.39 -12.03 21.45
C PRO A 291 22.32 -12.23 22.98
N PRO A 292 21.77 -13.34 23.46
CA PRO A 292 21.80 -13.65 24.88
C PRO A 292 23.23 -13.69 25.41
N THR A 293 23.44 -13.15 26.62
CA THR A 293 24.76 -13.18 27.26
C THR A 293 25.13 -14.60 27.70
N ALA A 294 26.41 -14.89 27.90
CA ALA A 294 26.86 -16.18 28.41
C ALA A 294 26.16 -16.57 29.73
N ALA A 295 25.92 -15.60 30.63
CA ALA A 295 25.17 -15.81 31.87
C ALA A 295 23.70 -16.19 31.62
N GLN A 296 23.04 -15.55 30.65
CA GLN A 296 21.67 -15.90 30.26
C GLN A 296 21.59 -17.30 29.64
N ILE A 297 22.57 -17.64 28.79
CA ILE A 297 22.67 -18.98 28.19
C ILE A 297 22.89 -20.03 29.28
N LYS A 298 23.80 -19.78 30.24
CA LYS A 298 24.04 -20.67 31.38
C LYS A 298 22.79 -20.87 32.24
N LYS A 299 22.00 -19.81 32.47
CA LYS A 299 20.82 -19.85 33.34
C LYS A 299 19.60 -20.49 32.68
N TYR A 300 19.36 -20.23 31.40
CA TYR A 300 18.12 -20.61 30.72
C TYR A 300 18.32 -21.68 29.63
N GLY A 301 19.54 -21.87 29.16
CA GLY A 301 19.83 -22.57 27.91
C GLY A 301 19.69 -21.64 26.69
N TYR A 302 20.40 -21.95 25.61
CA TYR A 302 20.49 -21.09 24.42
C TYR A 302 19.11 -20.73 23.82
N LYS A 303 18.27 -21.75 23.58
CA LYS A 303 16.92 -21.55 23.00
C LYS A 303 16.03 -20.70 23.89
N ALA A 304 15.96 -21.00 25.19
CA ALA A 304 15.11 -20.26 26.12
C ALA A 304 15.59 -18.81 26.30
N ALA A 305 16.91 -18.59 26.29
CA ALA A 305 17.47 -17.25 26.41
C ALA A 305 17.07 -16.34 25.23
N TRP A 306 16.95 -16.91 24.02
CA TRP A 306 16.36 -16.22 22.87
C TRP A 306 14.85 -16.01 22.99
N LEU A 307 14.10 -17.07 23.33
CA LEU A 307 12.64 -17.01 23.47
C LEU A 307 12.16 -15.96 24.50
N ARG A 308 12.99 -15.62 25.50
CA ARG A 308 12.74 -14.52 26.44
C ARG A 308 12.67 -13.13 25.79
N LYS A 309 13.25 -12.96 24.60
CA LYS A 309 13.34 -11.70 23.86
C LYS A 309 12.33 -11.62 22.71
N LEU A 310 11.48 -12.63 22.53
CA LEU A 310 10.62 -12.80 21.36
C LEU A 310 9.15 -12.92 21.77
N VAL A 311 8.29 -12.71 20.77
CA VAL A 311 6.87 -13.05 20.82
C VAL A 311 6.61 -14.16 19.80
N LYS A 312 5.73 -15.10 20.14
CA LYS A 312 5.07 -15.94 19.15
C LYS A 312 3.94 -15.10 18.58
N ARG A 313 4.01 -14.82 17.28
CA ARG A 313 3.08 -13.94 16.59
C ARG A 313 2.22 -14.75 15.64
N TYR A 314 0.92 -14.69 15.88
CA TYR A 314 -0.10 -15.15 14.95
C TYR A 314 -0.75 -13.93 14.30
N GLN A 315 -0.70 -13.85 12.97
CA GLN A 315 -1.28 -12.76 12.21
C GLN A 315 -2.19 -13.32 11.11
N THR A 316 -3.37 -12.71 10.94
CA THR A 316 -4.24 -12.95 9.78
C THR A 316 -4.55 -11.63 9.09
N ASP A 317 -4.62 -11.67 7.77
CA ASP A 317 -5.05 -10.55 6.93
C ASP A 317 -6.14 -11.02 5.96
N ASP A 318 -7.34 -10.51 6.19
CA ASP A 318 -8.55 -10.85 5.43
C ASP A 318 -8.96 -9.65 4.58
N SER A 319 -9.41 -9.89 3.34
CA SER A 319 -10.17 -8.91 2.56
C SER A 319 -11.24 -9.58 1.71
N ALA A 320 -12.34 -8.88 1.51
CA ALA A 320 -13.41 -9.29 0.62
C ALA A 320 -13.98 -8.08 -0.13
N GLN A 321 -14.47 -8.31 -1.34
CA GLN A 321 -15.11 -7.33 -2.20
C GLN A 321 -16.38 -7.93 -2.80
N PHE A 322 -17.42 -7.10 -2.85
CA PHE A 322 -18.49 -7.22 -3.82
C PHE A 322 -18.52 -5.94 -4.65
N LYS A 323 -18.55 -6.08 -5.97
CA LYS A 323 -18.67 -4.96 -6.92
C LYS A 323 -19.78 -5.30 -7.91
N TRP A 324 -20.64 -4.34 -8.20
CA TRP A 324 -21.63 -4.40 -9.26
C TRP A 324 -21.45 -3.19 -10.15
N ASN A 325 -21.25 -3.43 -11.44
CA ASN A 325 -21.27 -2.41 -12.47
C ASN A 325 -22.51 -2.60 -13.34
N TYR A 326 -23.21 -1.50 -13.60
CA TYR A 326 -24.37 -1.42 -14.49
C TYR A 326 -24.13 -0.32 -15.52
N GLN A 327 -24.00 -0.72 -16.78
CA GLN A 327 -23.77 0.15 -17.92
C GLN A 327 -24.76 -0.19 -19.04
N PRO A 328 -25.93 0.47 -19.09
CA PRO A 328 -26.90 0.25 -20.15
C PRO A 328 -26.34 0.61 -21.54
N ILE A 329 -26.56 -0.25 -22.53
CA ILE A 329 -25.94 -0.14 -23.87
C ILE A 329 -26.30 1.19 -24.55
N TYR A 330 -27.55 1.63 -24.39
CA TYR A 330 -28.11 2.78 -25.12
C TYR A 330 -28.24 4.04 -24.27
N ASN A 331 -27.64 4.08 -23.06
CA ASN A 331 -27.71 5.26 -22.21
C ASN A 331 -26.32 5.65 -21.66
N PRO A 332 -25.61 6.57 -22.35
CA PRO A 332 -24.26 7.00 -21.95
C PRO A 332 -24.23 7.83 -20.66
N LEU A 333 -25.38 8.20 -20.10
CA LEU A 333 -25.47 8.94 -18.84
C LEU A 333 -25.33 8.03 -17.61
N ILE A 334 -25.37 6.71 -17.80
CA ILE A 334 -25.33 5.73 -16.71
C ILE A 334 -24.13 4.79 -16.91
N ASP A 335 -23.19 4.87 -15.98
CA ASP A 335 -22.12 3.90 -15.73
C ASP A 335 -22.02 3.80 -14.21
N LEU A 336 -22.95 3.04 -13.64
CA LEU A 336 -23.19 2.94 -12.21
C LEU A 336 -22.31 1.84 -11.63
N THR A 337 -21.53 2.16 -10.62
CA THR A 337 -20.74 1.19 -9.86
C THR A 337 -21.10 1.25 -8.39
N LEU A 338 -21.62 0.14 -7.85
CA LEU A 338 -21.73 -0.11 -6.42
C LEU A 338 -20.58 -1.02 -5.99
N GLN A 339 -19.82 -0.60 -4.99
CA GLN A 339 -18.73 -1.40 -4.42
C GLN A 339 -18.85 -1.46 -2.91
N THR A 340 -18.75 -2.66 -2.36
CA THR A 340 -18.67 -2.89 -0.91
C THR A 340 -17.42 -3.70 -0.62
N THR A 341 -16.64 -3.26 0.37
CA THR A 341 -15.40 -3.91 0.75
C THR A 341 -15.30 -4.10 2.24
N TYR A 342 -14.59 -5.15 2.62
CA TYR A 342 -14.25 -5.48 3.99
C TYR A 342 -12.77 -5.82 4.04
N SER A 343 -12.07 -5.32 5.05
CA SER A 343 -10.74 -5.80 5.39
C SER A 343 -10.62 -5.97 6.89
N LYS A 344 -9.86 -6.99 7.31
CA LYS A 344 -9.53 -7.17 8.71
C LYS A 344 -8.16 -7.77 8.88
N THR A 345 -7.31 -7.07 9.61
CA THR A 345 -6.01 -7.58 10.03
C THR A 345 -6.07 -7.84 11.54
N LYS A 346 -5.72 -9.05 11.97
CA LYS A 346 -5.58 -9.42 13.39
C LYS A 346 -4.13 -9.80 13.66
N GLN A 347 -3.61 -9.37 14.81
CA GLN A 347 -2.32 -9.77 15.30
C GLN A 347 -2.39 -10.12 16.78
N HIS A 348 -1.99 -11.34 17.12
CA HIS A 348 -1.87 -11.84 18.48
C HIS A 348 -0.40 -12.16 18.77
N ASP A 349 0.18 -11.44 19.72
CA ASP A 349 1.55 -11.66 20.17
C ASP A 349 1.53 -12.27 21.58
N LYS A 350 2.20 -13.41 21.78
CA LYS A 350 2.32 -14.07 23.08
C LYS A 350 3.77 -14.33 23.45
N ARG A 351 4.19 -13.93 24.65
CA ARG A 351 5.50 -14.26 25.20
C ARG A 351 5.45 -15.58 25.97
N PRO A 352 6.50 -16.42 25.91
CA PRO A 352 6.49 -17.74 26.55
C PRO A 352 6.72 -17.63 28.06
N ALA A 353 5.63 -17.72 28.84
CA ALA A 353 5.63 -17.54 30.29
C ALA A 353 6.66 -18.42 31.03
N LYS A 354 6.87 -19.66 30.55
CA LYS A 354 7.84 -20.64 31.12
C LYS A 354 9.25 -20.07 31.27
N TYR A 355 9.67 -19.14 30.41
CA TYR A 355 11.05 -18.65 30.40
C TYR A 355 11.24 -17.31 31.11
N ASN A 356 10.20 -16.79 31.78
CA ASN A 356 10.19 -15.45 32.40
C ASN A 356 10.66 -14.36 31.41
N PRO A 357 9.87 -14.12 30.34
CA PRO A 357 10.27 -13.27 29.23
C PRO A 357 10.38 -11.81 29.65
N VAL A 358 11.14 -11.01 28.89
CA VAL A 358 11.20 -9.57 29.10
C VAL A 358 9.93 -8.94 28.55
N SER A 359 9.14 -8.33 29.43
CA SER A 359 7.94 -7.57 29.10
C SER A 359 7.95 -6.21 29.79
N SER A 360 7.27 -5.25 29.17
CA SER A 360 7.03 -3.92 29.72
C SER A 360 5.74 -3.35 29.11
N LEU A 361 5.23 -2.25 29.67
CA LEU A 361 4.11 -1.51 29.09
C LEU A 361 4.41 -1.05 27.65
N GLY A 362 5.63 -0.60 27.40
CA GLY A 362 6.08 -0.12 26.08
C GLY A 362 6.18 -1.22 25.03
N THR A 363 6.23 -2.49 25.44
CA THR A 363 6.29 -3.65 24.53
C THR A 363 4.99 -4.49 24.54
N MET A 364 3.89 -3.87 24.96
CA MET A 364 2.57 -4.49 25.10
C MET A 364 2.53 -5.73 26.00
N GLY A 365 3.20 -5.68 27.15
CA GLY A 365 3.05 -6.66 28.23
C GLY A 365 3.53 -8.07 27.87
N ASN A 366 2.86 -9.09 28.41
CA ASN A 366 3.17 -10.51 28.20
C ASN A 366 2.40 -11.09 26.99
N GLU A 367 1.23 -10.54 26.69
CA GLU A 367 0.37 -10.97 25.60
C GLU A 367 -0.40 -9.76 25.04
N SER A 368 -0.67 -9.71 23.75
CA SER A 368 -1.43 -8.61 23.15
C SER A 368 -2.25 -9.06 21.95
N TRP A 369 -3.43 -8.45 21.80
CA TRP A 369 -4.37 -8.65 20.70
C TRP A 369 -4.62 -7.30 20.05
N VAL A 370 -4.37 -7.20 18.75
CA VAL A 370 -4.60 -5.98 17.97
C VAL A 370 -5.41 -6.35 16.75
N SER A 371 -6.49 -5.63 16.47
CA SER A 371 -7.26 -5.82 15.26
C SER A 371 -7.72 -4.49 14.66
N TYR A 372 -7.64 -4.43 13.35
CA TYR A 372 -8.10 -3.31 12.53
C TYR A 372 -9.12 -3.85 11.55
N THR A 373 -10.29 -3.24 11.49
CA THR A 373 -11.37 -3.63 10.57
C THR A 373 -11.81 -2.41 9.80
N ASP A 374 -11.75 -2.48 8.47
CA ASP A 374 -12.24 -1.45 7.57
C ASP A 374 -13.44 -2.01 6.78
N LYS A 375 -14.50 -1.22 6.68
CA LYS A 375 -15.67 -1.50 5.84
C LYS A 375 -15.96 -0.28 4.98
N THR A 376 -16.06 -0.47 3.68
CA THR A 376 -16.39 0.61 2.75
C THR A 376 -17.60 0.24 1.92
N ILE A 377 -18.51 1.20 1.75
CA ILE A 377 -19.58 1.16 0.76
C ILE A 377 -19.42 2.41 -0.10
N GLU A 378 -19.37 2.22 -1.41
CA GLU A 378 -19.19 3.28 -2.38
C GLU A 378 -20.18 3.10 -3.53
N LEU A 379 -20.86 4.17 -3.90
CA LEU A 379 -21.74 4.23 -5.06
C LEU A 379 -21.27 5.40 -5.91
N GLU A 380 -20.93 5.13 -7.17
CA GLU A 380 -20.52 6.14 -8.13
C GLU A 380 -21.24 5.96 -9.46
N ASN A 381 -21.48 7.05 -10.18
CA ASN A 381 -21.96 7.06 -11.55
C ASN A 381 -21.07 7.96 -12.40
N VAL A 382 -20.75 7.52 -13.62
CA VAL A 382 -20.13 8.37 -14.63
C VAL A 382 -21.13 8.62 -15.76
N SER A 383 -21.42 9.89 -16.05
CA SER A 383 -22.27 10.31 -17.14
C SER A 383 -21.44 10.94 -18.25
N LEU A 384 -21.54 10.41 -19.47
CA LEU A 384 -20.91 11.00 -20.65
C LEU A 384 -21.90 11.96 -21.33
N ILE A 385 -21.53 13.24 -21.40
CA ILE A 385 -22.38 14.33 -21.93
C ILE A 385 -21.62 15.06 -23.03
N ASN A 386 -22.15 15.01 -24.26
CA ASN A 386 -21.58 15.71 -25.41
C ASN A 386 -22.42 16.97 -25.71
N ILE A 387 -21.80 18.15 -25.63
CA ILE A 387 -22.43 19.44 -25.96
C ILE A 387 -21.59 20.10 -27.06
N GLY A 388 -22.00 19.92 -28.32
CA GLY A 388 -21.20 20.34 -29.48
C GLY A 388 -19.83 19.66 -29.47
N ASP A 389 -18.76 20.45 -29.54
CA ASP A 389 -17.37 19.98 -29.53
C ASP A 389 -16.82 19.67 -28.12
N VAL A 390 -17.59 19.97 -27.08
CA VAL A 390 -17.21 19.73 -25.68
C VAL A 390 -17.75 18.38 -25.23
N LYS A 391 -16.84 17.48 -24.82
CA LYS A 391 -17.19 16.19 -24.23
C LYS A 391 -16.95 16.23 -22.74
N ASN A 392 -17.93 15.87 -21.94
CA ASN A 392 -17.85 15.87 -20.47
C ASN A 392 -18.00 14.44 -19.96
N ALA A 393 -17.16 14.03 -19.00
CA ALA A 393 -17.39 12.83 -18.21
C ALA A 393 -17.62 13.24 -16.75
N LEU A 394 -18.89 13.39 -16.39
CA LEU A 394 -19.33 13.81 -15.07
C LEU A 394 -19.39 12.60 -14.13
N LYS A 395 -18.49 12.55 -13.17
CA LYS A 395 -18.45 11.56 -12.10
C LYS A 395 -19.08 12.13 -10.83
N ILE A 396 -20.06 11.43 -10.28
CA ILE A 396 -20.66 11.74 -8.98
C ILE A 396 -20.60 10.47 -8.13
N GLY A 397 -20.20 10.61 -6.86
CA GLY A 397 -20.17 9.47 -5.96
C GLY A 397 -20.34 9.82 -4.50
N THR A 398 -20.72 8.80 -3.74
CA THR A 398 -20.82 8.83 -2.28
C THR A 398 -20.10 7.63 -1.69
N GLN A 399 -19.49 7.82 -0.52
CA GLN A 399 -18.69 6.79 0.13
C GLN A 399 -18.88 6.84 1.65
N ALA A 400 -19.15 5.69 2.26
CA ALA A 400 -19.11 5.48 3.69
C ALA A 400 -17.94 4.55 4.02
N HIS A 401 -17.01 5.00 4.85
CA HIS A 401 -15.87 4.22 5.34
C HIS A 401 -15.92 4.13 6.86
N LEU A 402 -16.02 2.91 7.38
CA LEU A 402 -16.12 2.60 8.79
C LEU A 402 -14.86 1.86 9.21
N HIS A 403 -14.08 2.52 10.05
CA HIS A 403 -12.83 2.01 10.60
C HIS A 403 -13.02 1.69 12.09
N ASP A 404 -12.78 0.45 12.49
CA ASP A 404 -12.83 -0.03 13.87
C ASP A 404 -11.46 -0.57 14.27
N ARG A 405 -10.94 -0.06 15.38
CA ARG A 405 -9.67 -0.44 15.95
C ARG A 405 -9.88 -0.95 17.36
N ASP A 406 -9.44 -2.19 17.57
CA ASP A 406 -9.44 -2.81 18.88
C ASP A 406 -8.05 -3.28 19.29
N THR A 407 -7.70 -3.04 20.53
CA THR A 407 -6.40 -3.27 21.13
C THR A 407 -6.58 -3.77 22.54
N LEU A 408 -5.80 -4.76 22.92
CA LEU A 408 -5.77 -5.29 24.27
C LEU A 408 -4.37 -5.80 24.56
N MET A 409 -3.89 -5.59 25.77
CA MET A 409 -2.71 -6.29 26.27
C MET A 409 -2.97 -6.87 27.65
N TYR A 410 -2.24 -7.93 27.96
CA TYR A 410 -2.11 -8.50 29.28
C TYR A 410 -0.69 -8.25 29.80
N TYR A 411 -0.56 -7.57 30.93
CA TYR A 411 0.73 -7.37 31.61
C TYR A 411 0.74 -8.03 32.99
N LYS A 412 1.52 -9.10 33.12
CA LYS A 412 1.52 -9.97 34.29
C LYS A 412 1.88 -9.24 35.59
N ASP A 413 2.82 -8.30 35.54
CA ASP A 413 3.25 -7.58 36.75
C ASP A 413 2.10 -6.72 37.35
N TYR A 414 1.05 -6.46 36.57
CA TYR A 414 -0.12 -5.70 36.98
C TYR A 414 -1.35 -6.59 37.28
N GLU A 415 -1.19 -7.91 37.33
CA GLU A 415 -2.27 -8.86 37.63
C GLU A 415 -2.95 -8.59 38.97
N LYS A 416 -2.19 -8.15 39.98
CA LYS A 416 -2.71 -7.80 41.31
C LYS A 416 -3.26 -6.37 41.40
N LYS A 417 -3.13 -5.56 40.34
CA LYS A 417 -3.56 -4.16 40.33
C LYS A 417 -4.98 -4.03 39.77
N THR A 418 -5.95 -3.77 40.64
CA THR A 418 -7.37 -3.59 40.26
C THR A 418 -7.57 -2.38 39.34
N ASN A 419 -6.84 -1.28 39.56
CA ASN A 419 -6.87 -0.09 38.69
C ASN A 419 -6.29 -0.31 37.28
N TYR A 420 -5.64 -1.45 37.05
CA TYR A 420 -5.18 -1.92 35.73
C TYR A 420 -5.97 -3.14 35.25
N HIS A 421 -7.17 -3.36 35.79
CA HIS A 421 -8.08 -4.43 35.38
C HIS A 421 -7.38 -5.79 35.33
N HIS A 422 -6.67 -6.11 36.43
CA HIS A 422 -5.92 -7.35 36.59
C HIS A 422 -4.91 -7.62 35.46
N GLY A 423 -4.32 -6.55 34.93
CA GLY A 423 -3.32 -6.59 33.87
C GLY A 423 -3.89 -6.55 32.46
N TYR A 424 -5.22 -6.59 32.26
CA TYR A 424 -5.88 -6.57 30.95
C TYR A 424 -6.40 -5.17 30.58
N PHE A 425 -5.73 -4.47 29.67
CA PHE A 425 -6.10 -3.10 29.29
C PHE A 425 -5.54 -2.68 27.93
N GLN A 426 -6.06 -1.59 27.36
CA GLN A 426 -5.50 -0.95 26.18
C GLN A 426 -4.17 -0.27 26.54
N PRO A 427 -3.07 -0.47 25.80
CA PRO A 427 -1.86 0.33 26.00
C PRO A 427 -2.17 1.82 25.82
N ALA A 428 -1.56 2.68 26.64
CA ALA A 428 -1.86 4.11 26.63
C ALA A 428 -1.64 4.77 25.26
N TYR A 429 -0.52 4.42 24.61
CA TYR A 429 -0.10 4.84 23.26
C TYR A 429 -0.81 4.10 22.12
N MET A 430 -1.72 3.19 22.44
CA MET A 430 -2.54 2.50 21.46
C MET A 430 -3.99 2.38 21.95
N PRO A 431 -4.78 3.48 22.00
CA PRO A 431 -6.20 3.42 22.34
C PRO A 431 -7.01 2.57 21.33
N SER A 432 -8.15 2.05 21.79
CA SER A 432 -9.21 1.51 20.93
C SER A 432 -10.21 2.60 20.57
N GLY A 433 -10.88 2.46 19.42
CA GLY A 433 -11.89 3.42 18.99
C GLY A 433 -12.42 3.13 17.60
N LYS A 434 -13.32 4.02 17.12
CA LYS A 434 -13.90 3.94 15.79
C LYS A 434 -13.80 5.28 15.09
N GLN A 435 -13.55 5.25 13.78
CA GLN A 435 -13.62 6.42 12.91
C GLN A 435 -14.62 6.13 11.79
N GLN A 436 -15.58 7.02 11.61
CA GLN A 436 -16.59 6.91 10.56
C GLN A 436 -16.45 8.09 9.62
N THR A 437 -16.27 7.83 8.33
CA THR A 437 -16.13 8.85 7.30
C THR A 437 -17.28 8.70 6.30
N TYR A 438 -18.01 9.79 6.06
CA TYR A 438 -19.05 9.88 5.05
C TYR A 438 -18.67 10.96 4.07
N SER A 439 -18.74 10.64 2.78
CA SER A 439 -18.13 11.46 1.74
C SER A 439 -19.06 11.60 0.56
N PHE A 440 -19.08 12.78 -0.03
CA PHE A 440 -19.72 13.05 -1.31
C PHE A 440 -18.69 13.73 -2.22
N TYR A 441 -18.65 13.35 -3.49
CA TYR A 441 -17.74 13.95 -4.43
C TYR A 441 -18.33 14.08 -5.83
N VAL A 442 -17.84 15.10 -6.53
CA VAL A 442 -18.13 15.36 -7.94
C VAL A 442 -16.83 15.70 -8.65
N GLN A 443 -16.67 15.19 -9.86
CA GLN A 443 -15.57 15.51 -10.77
C GLN A 443 -16.15 15.59 -12.17
N ASP A 444 -15.74 16.60 -12.93
CA ASP A 444 -16.09 16.69 -14.34
C ASP A 444 -14.80 16.66 -15.16
N GLU A 445 -14.72 15.76 -16.14
CA GLU A 445 -13.63 15.74 -17.11
C GLU A 445 -14.09 16.41 -18.40
N ILE A 446 -13.76 17.68 -18.54
CA ILE A 446 -14.18 18.53 -19.65
C ILE A 446 -13.10 18.47 -20.73
N SER A 447 -13.43 17.82 -21.84
CA SER A 447 -12.55 17.62 -22.98
C SER A 447 -12.91 18.60 -24.10
N VAL A 448 -11.98 19.50 -24.43
CA VAL A 448 -12.11 20.50 -25.51
C VAL A 448 -10.90 20.41 -26.41
N SER A 449 -11.09 19.98 -27.67
CA SER A 449 -9.98 19.73 -28.60
C SER A 449 -8.90 18.84 -27.95
N ASN A 450 -7.68 19.34 -27.79
CA ASN A 450 -6.53 18.66 -27.21
C ASN A 450 -6.34 18.91 -25.70
N PHE A 451 -7.28 19.60 -25.04
CA PHE A 451 -7.25 19.86 -23.61
C PHE A 451 -8.27 19.00 -22.87
N VAL A 452 -7.91 18.60 -21.65
CA VAL A 452 -8.79 18.04 -20.64
C VAL A 452 -8.65 18.89 -19.39
N LEU A 453 -9.76 19.44 -18.90
CA LEU A 453 -9.84 20.14 -17.63
C LEU A 453 -10.59 19.24 -16.65
N THR A 454 -10.11 19.16 -15.41
CA THR A 454 -10.67 18.26 -14.40
C THR A 454 -10.92 19.01 -13.09
N PRO A 455 -11.89 19.94 -13.03
CA PRO A 455 -12.38 20.46 -11.78
C PRO A 455 -13.03 19.33 -10.96
N SER A 456 -12.72 19.28 -9.67
CA SER A 456 -13.39 18.35 -8.77
C SER A 456 -13.50 18.89 -7.36
N LEU A 457 -14.49 18.39 -6.65
CA LEU A 457 -14.80 18.79 -5.29
C LEU A 457 -15.26 17.58 -4.50
N ARG A 458 -14.72 17.44 -3.29
CA ARG A 458 -15.14 16.43 -2.32
C ARG A 458 -15.46 17.06 -0.98
N TYR A 459 -16.52 16.59 -0.34
CA TYR A 459 -16.84 16.84 1.06
C TYR A 459 -16.63 15.56 1.85
N ASP A 460 -15.93 15.65 2.99
CA ASP A 460 -15.85 14.57 3.96
C ASP A 460 -16.43 15.04 5.30
N TYR A 461 -17.20 14.18 5.96
CA TYR A 461 -17.60 14.28 7.36
C TYR A 461 -17.03 13.08 8.12
N VAL A 462 -16.19 13.35 9.11
CA VAL A 462 -15.45 12.36 9.88
C VAL A 462 -15.88 12.45 11.34
N ARG A 463 -16.20 11.32 11.96
CA ARG A 463 -16.53 11.22 13.38
C ARG A 463 -15.66 10.19 14.07
N ASN A 464 -14.83 10.67 14.99
CA ASN A 464 -14.01 9.86 15.86
C ASN A 464 -14.78 9.51 17.14
N HIS A 465 -14.69 8.26 17.56
CA HIS A 465 -15.24 7.75 18.82
C HIS A 465 -14.12 7.06 19.61
N GLY A 466 -13.88 7.52 20.83
CA GLY A 466 -12.92 6.90 21.74
C GLY A 466 -13.58 5.80 22.56
N THR A 467 -12.85 4.72 22.82
CA THR A 467 -13.25 3.71 23.79
C THR A 467 -12.51 3.98 25.10
N LYS A 468 -13.24 4.10 26.22
CA LYS A 468 -12.62 4.23 27.55
C LYS A 468 -11.69 3.05 27.81
N ASN A 469 -10.55 3.32 28.43
CA ASN A 469 -9.59 2.28 28.77
C ASN A 469 -10.18 1.32 29.83
N TYR A 470 -9.85 0.03 29.79
CA TYR A 470 -10.25 -0.89 30.86
C TYR A 470 -9.52 -0.62 32.17
N ALA A 471 -8.28 -0.12 32.10
CA ALA A 471 -7.56 0.36 33.27
C ALA A 471 -8.08 1.73 33.69
N SER A 472 -8.72 1.82 34.86
CA SER A 472 -9.18 3.08 35.45
C SER A 472 -8.04 4.07 35.72
N ALA A 473 -6.80 3.60 35.73
CA ALA A 473 -5.60 4.45 35.74
C ALA A 473 -5.53 5.47 34.58
N TYR A 474 -6.21 5.20 33.46
CA TYR A 474 -6.31 6.10 32.30
C TYR A 474 -7.70 6.75 32.16
N ASN A 475 -8.52 6.68 33.21
CA ASN A 475 -9.88 7.24 33.24
C ASN A 475 -10.08 8.15 34.47
N ASP A 476 -9.02 8.85 34.89
CA ASP A 476 -9.09 9.83 35.98
C ASP A 476 -10.24 10.84 35.75
N PRO A 477 -11.22 10.95 36.68
CA PRO A 477 -12.38 11.81 36.50
C PRO A 477 -12.09 13.28 36.80
N ASP A 478 -10.92 13.63 37.36
CA ASP A 478 -10.57 15.02 37.63
C ASP A 478 -10.37 15.78 36.30
N PRO A 479 -11.19 16.81 36.02
CA PRO A 479 -11.13 17.53 34.75
C PRO A 479 -9.78 18.20 34.50
N ARG A 480 -8.96 18.45 35.53
CA ARG A 480 -7.61 19.02 35.39
C ARG A 480 -6.63 18.11 34.64
N PHE A 481 -6.92 16.81 34.54
CA PHE A 481 -6.08 15.86 33.80
C PHE A 481 -6.61 15.53 32.40
N GLY A 482 -7.86 15.91 32.10
CA GLY A 482 -8.41 15.93 30.75
C GLY A 482 -8.59 14.56 30.06
N HIS A 483 -8.86 13.49 30.81
CA HIS A 483 -9.19 12.19 30.21
C HIS A 483 -10.63 12.20 29.67
N ASP A 484 -10.79 12.46 28.38
CA ASP A 484 -12.10 12.52 27.73
C ASP A 484 -12.11 11.69 26.44
N TYR A 485 -13.01 10.69 26.40
CA TYR A 485 -13.17 9.76 25.28
C TYR A 485 -14.42 10.06 24.44
N SER A 486 -15.09 11.18 24.71
CA SER A 486 -16.30 11.55 23.98
C SER A 486 -16.01 11.84 22.50
N PRO A 487 -17.00 11.62 21.62
CA PRO A 487 -16.79 11.75 20.17
C PRO A 487 -16.32 13.15 19.75
N VAL A 488 -15.57 13.23 18.66
CA VAL A 488 -15.16 14.48 18.01
C VAL A 488 -15.47 14.39 16.53
N THR A 489 -15.95 15.47 15.93
CA THR A 489 -16.35 15.54 14.53
C THR A 489 -15.51 16.54 13.76
N TYR A 490 -15.25 16.23 12.49
CA TYR A 490 -14.55 17.08 11.55
C TYR A 490 -15.28 17.06 10.22
N SER A 491 -15.34 18.18 9.52
CA SER A 491 -15.83 18.20 8.15
C SER A 491 -15.12 19.24 7.32
N GLY A 492 -15.14 19.09 6.00
CA GLY A 492 -14.48 20.04 5.12
C GLY A 492 -14.54 19.67 3.66
N TRP A 493 -14.31 20.70 2.84
CA TRP A 493 -14.22 20.60 1.40
C TRP A 493 -12.77 20.45 0.94
N THR A 494 -12.62 19.69 -0.13
CA THR A 494 -11.35 19.34 -0.77
C THR A 494 -11.47 19.65 -2.28
N PRO A 495 -11.30 20.92 -2.68
CA PRO A 495 -11.31 21.31 -4.09
C PRO A 495 -10.01 20.93 -4.79
N ARG A 496 -10.12 20.54 -6.05
CA ARG A 496 -8.99 20.23 -6.91
C ARG A 496 -9.25 20.69 -8.32
N PHE A 497 -8.17 20.97 -9.02
CA PHE A 497 -8.20 21.28 -10.44
C PHE A 497 -7.02 20.60 -11.12
N GLY A 498 -7.34 19.70 -12.05
CA GLY A 498 -6.39 19.03 -12.92
C GLY A 498 -6.47 19.56 -14.33
N THR A 499 -5.37 19.50 -15.07
CA THR A 499 -5.35 19.77 -16.51
C THR A 499 -4.40 18.81 -17.23
N TYR A 500 -4.80 18.40 -18.43
CA TYR A 500 -3.96 17.69 -19.38
C TYR A 500 -4.06 18.38 -20.74
N TRP A 501 -2.93 18.58 -21.41
CA TRP A 501 -2.85 19.16 -22.75
C TRP A 501 -2.00 18.29 -23.67
N GLN A 502 -2.61 17.73 -24.71
CA GLN A 502 -1.91 17.05 -25.79
C GLN A 502 -1.37 18.11 -26.79
N ALA A 503 -0.16 18.60 -26.56
CA ALA A 503 0.43 19.66 -27.39
C ALA A 503 0.73 19.18 -28.82
N THR A 504 1.24 17.95 -28.96
CA THR A 504 1.44 17.25 -30.24
C THR A 504 1.05 15.79 -30.07
N ASN A 505 1.07 14.97 -31.12
CA ASN A 505 0.81 13.53 -30.99
C ASN A 505 1.79 12.79 -30.07
N ASN A 506 2.96 13.38 -29.79
CA ASN A 506 4.03 12.77 -29.01
C ASN A 506 4.33 13.49 -27.69
N ILE A 507 3.74 14.67 -27.46
CA ILE A 507 4.04 15.52 -26.30
C ILE A 507 2.74 15.89 -25.60
N GLY A 508 2.62 15.47 -24.35
CA GLY A 508 1.54 15.84 -23.42
C GLY A 508 2.09 16.60 -22.21
N PHE A 509 1.35 17.58 -21.72
CA PHE A 509 1.62 18.28 -20.47
C PHE A 509 0.48 18.02 -19.47
N PHE A 510 0.80 17.95 -18.19
CA PHE A 510 -0.19 17.84 -17.14
C PHE A 510 0.12 18.75 -15.96
N GLY A 511 -0.92 19.14 -15.23
CA GLY A 511 -0.81 19.94 -14.02
C GLY A 511 -1.95 19.67 -13.06
N ASP A 512 -1.67 19.81 -11.76
CA ASP A 512 -2.64 19.64 -10.68
C ASP A 512 -2.41 20.67 -9.59
N ILE A 513 -3.50 21.23 -9.07
CA ILE A 513 -3.55 21.92 -7.78
C ILE A 513 -4.64 21.28 -6.93
N SER A 514 -4.32 20.98 -5.68
CA SER A 514 -5.25 20.29 -4.77
C SER A 514 -5.10 20.84 -3.37
N TYR A 515 -6.22 21.24 -2.77
CA TYR A 515 -6.31 21.56 -1.36
C TYR A 515 -6.96 20.37 -0.65
N ALA A 516 -6.19 19.69 0.21
CA ALA A 516 -6.61 18.53 0.97
C ALA A 516 -6.50 18.74 2.47
N TRP A 517 -7.18 17.89 3.23
CA TRP A 517 -7.13 17.92 4.68
C TRP A 517 -7.25 16.51 5.26
N GLN A 518 -6.79 16.35 6.50
CA GLN A 518 -6.81 15.10 7.24
C GLN A 518 -7.39 15.35 8.63
N ALA A 519 -8.40 14.56 9.01
CA ALA A 519 -8.89 14.53 10.38
C ALA A 519 -7.82 13.89 11.29
N PRO A 520 -7.68 14.33 12.55
CA PRO A 520 -6.90 13.62 13.55
C PRO A 520 -7.27 12.13 13.62
N THR A 521 -6.28 11.25 13.77
CA THR A 521 -6.51 9.81 13.92
C THR A 521 -7.05 9.47 15.31
N ILE A 522 -7.53 8.23 15.52
CA ILE A 522 -7.95 7.73 16.83
C ILE A 522 -6.81 7.86 17.86
N ASP A 523 -5.57 7.52 17.46
CA ASP A 523 -4.38 7.67 18.32
C ASP A 523 -4.13 9.12 18.72
N GLN A 524 -4.08 10.01 17.73
CA GLN A 524 -3.82 11.43 17.97
C GLN A 524 -4.88 12.04 18.89
N THR A 525 -6.15 11.64 18.73
CA THR A 525 -7.27 12.18 19.50
C THR A 525 -7.32 11.63 20.92
N TYR A 526 -7.14 10.31 21.12
CA TYR A 526 -7.50 9.62 22.37
C TYR A 526 -6.34 8.98 23.13
N GLU A 527 -5.09 9.08 22.66
CA GLU A 527 -3.93 8.68 23.45
C GLU A 527 -3.80 9.57 24.69
N VAL A 528 -3.58 8.94 25.85
CA VAL A 528 -3.43 9.60 27.16
C VAL A 528 -2.20 9.09 27.90
N GLN A 529 -1.80 9.77 28.97
CA GLN A 529 -0.74 9.32 29.90
C GLN A 529 -1.29 9.20 31.31
N PHE A 530 -0.56 8.51 32.19
CA PHE A 530 -0.98 8.35 33.59
C PHE A 530 -1.00 9.70 34.36
N THR A 531 -1.94 9.84 35.30
CA THR A 531 -2.01 10.98 36.22
C THR A 531 -1.07 10.80 37.42
N PRO A 532 -0.82 11.84 38.24
CA PRO A 532 0.00 11.72 39.45
C PRO A 532 -0.50 10.66 40.43
N LYS A 533 -1.82 10.42 40.48
CA LYS A 533 -2.43 9.33 41.27
C LYS A 533 -1.88 7.95 40.90
N ASN A 534 -1.40 7.78 39.67
CA ASN A 534 -0.87 6.54 39.13
C ASN A 534 0.61 6.65 38.73
N GLY A 535 1.34 7.66 39.24
CA GLY A 535 2.79 7.84 39.06
C GLY A 535 3.22 8.65 37.83
N GLY A 536 2.31 9.34 37.15
CA GLY A 536 2.64 10.24 36.03
C GLY A 536 2.89 11.69 36.46
N SER A 537 3.35 12.53 35.52
CA SER A 537 3.67 13.94 35.81
C SER A 537 2.44 14.84 35.94
N GLY A 538 1.28 14.41 35.43
CA GLY A 538 0.06 15.23 35.33
C GLY A 538 0.11 16.34 34.28
N LYS A 539 1.27 16.58 33.64
CA LYS A 539 1.45 17.70 32.70
C LYS A 539 0.89 17.39 31.31
N ILE A 540 1.12 16.19 30.78
CA ILE A 540 0.69 15.77 29.43
C ILE A 540 -0.19 14.53 29.55
N THR A 541 -1.38 14.69 30.13
CA THR A 541 -2.28 13.56 30.41
C THR A 541 -3.57 13.59 29.61
N ALA A 542 -3.95 14.75 29.07
CA ALA A 542 -5.24 14.92 28.45
C ALA A 542 -5.32 14.29 27.06
N THR A 543 -6.52 13.88 26.69
CA THR A 543 -6.83 13.59 25.28
C THR A 543 -6.68 14.85 24.44
N SER A 544 -6.43 14.67 23.15
CA SER A 544 -6.18 15.77 22.21
C SER A 544 -7.43 16.03 21.36
N ARG A 545 -8.56 16.29 22.04
CA ARG A 545 -9.86 16.49 21.37
C ARG A 545 -10.00 17.83 20.65
N ASN A 546 -9.14 18.80 20.96
CA ASN A 546 -9.14 20.14 20.38
C ASN A 546 -8.13 20.31 19.25
N LEU A 547 -7.74 19.21 18.58
CA LEU A 547 -6.84 19.26 17.44
C LEU A 547 -7.58 19.84 16.21
N ASP A 548 -6.91 20.71 15.48
CA ASP A 548 -7.32 21.10 14.15
C ASP A 548 -6.99 20.00 13.13
N LYS A 549 -7.72 20.01 12.01
CA LYS A 549 -7.39 19.22 10.82
C LYS A 549 -6.03 19.66 10.26
N GLU A 550 -5.20 18.70 9.86
CA GLU A 550 -4.05 18.99 9.02
C GLU A 550 -4.53 19.41 7.63
N ARG A 551 -3.82 20.31 6.95
CA ARG A 551 -4.18 20.82 5.62
C ARG A 551 -2.99 20.77 4.70
N ASP A 552 -3.18 20.30 3.48
CA ASP A 552 -2.17 20.24 2.43
C ASP A 552 -2.60 21.04 1.20
N LEU A 553 -1.72 21.92 0.73
CA LEU A 553 -1.80 22.50 -0.60
C LEU A 553 -0.73 21.85 -1.48
N SER A 554 -1.17 20.93 -2.34
CA SER A 554 -0.32 20.19 -3.27
C SER A 554 -0.41 20.77 -4.67
N THR A 555 0.75 20.92 -5.30
CA THR A 555 0.91 21.33 -6.70
C THR A 555 1.82 20.34 -7.42
N ARG A 556 1.43 19.95 -8.62
CA ARG A 556 2.18 19.04 -9.49
C ARG A 556 2.13 19.54 -10.92
N ILE A 557 3.26 19.52 -11.62
CA ILE A 557 3.33 19.80 -13.05
C ILE A 557 4.27 18.79 -13.71
N GLY A 558 4.01 18.45 -14.96
CA GLY A 558 4.85 17.50 -15.67
C GLY A 558 4.52 17.40 -17.13
N ASN A 559 5.25 16.52 -17.80
CA ASN A 559 5.07 16.22 -19.21
C ASN A 559 5.31 14.73 -19.48
N ILE A 560 4.71 14.25 -20.56
CA ILE A 560 4.90 12.91 -21.10
C ILE A 560 5.35 13.09 -22.55
N LEU A 561 6.48 12.50 -22.88
CA LEU A 561 6.99 12.33 -24.22
C LEU A 561 6.73 10.86 -24.59
N ASP A 562 6.08 10.60 -25.72
CA ASP A 562 5.77 9.24 -26.20
C ASP A 562 6.04 9.17 -27.70
N PHE A 563 7.15 8.56 -28.08
CA PHE A 563 7.57 8.42 -29.47
C PHE A 563 7.67 6.95 -29.85
N ASN A 564 7.32 6.64 -31.09
CA ASN A 564 7.44 5.32 -31.69
C ASN A 564 8.28 5.42 -32.97
N ASN A 565 8.90 4.33 -33.39
CA ASN A 565 9.68 4.24 -34.64
C ASN A 565 10.83 5.28 -34.72
N LEU A 566 11.70 5.27 -33.70
CA LEU A 566 12.83 6.17 -33.51
C LEU A 566 14.10 5.67 -34.21
N ILE A 567 14.66 4.56 -33.71
CA ILE A 567 15.95 3.99 -34.13
C ILE A 567 15.70 2.68 -34.88
N LEU A 568 14.80 1.85 -34.37
CA LEU A 568 14.38 0.58 -34.97
C LEU A 568 12.89 0.62 -35.32
N GLU A 569 12.49 -0.19 -36.28
CA GLU A 569 11.07 -0.39 -36.58
C GLU A 569 10.34 -0.98 -35.37
N ASN A 570 9.19 -0.40 -35.03
CA ASN A 570 8.37 -0.77 -33.86
C ASN A 570 9.07 -0.59 -32.50
N ASP A 571 10.12 0.23 -32.41
CA ASP A 571 10.60 0.67 -31.10
C ASP A 571 9.69 1.78 -30.51
N LYS A 572 9.80 1.97 -29.21
CA LYS A 572 9.05 2.95 -28.45
C LYS A 572 9.92 3.54 -27.35
N ILE A 573 9.86 4.86 -27.17
CA ILE A 573 10.36 5.53 -25.97
C ILE A 573 9.25 6.34 -25.32
N GLN A 574 9.14 6.23 -24.00
CA GLN A 574 8.29 7.08 -23.19
C GLN A 574 9.12 7.73 -22.09
N VAL A 575 9.03 9.05 -21.96
CA VAL A 575 9.71 9.81 -20.91
C VAL A 575 8.71 10.68 -20.18
N ARG A 576 8.64 10.56 -18.86
CA ARG A 576 7.84 11.41 -18.00
C ARG A 576 8.72 12.16 -17.01
N SER A 577 8.49 13.46 -16.91
CA SER A 577 9.05 14.30 -15.84
C SER A 577 7.95 14.92 -15.01
N THR A 578 8.19 14.98 -13.69
CA THR A 578 7.24 15.54 -12.71
C THR A 578 7.97 16.44 -11.73
N LEU A 579 7.50 17.67 -11.58
CA LEU A 579 7.84 18.58 -10.49
C LEU A 579 6.66 18.63 -9.52
N PHE A 580 6.95 18.59 -8.22
CA PHE A 580 5.91 18.67 -7.21
C PHE A 580 6.32 19.55 -6.04
N ARG A 581 5.31 20.13 -5.38
CA ARG A 581 5.45 20.87 -4.13
C ARG A 581 4.19 20.72 -3.29
N GLN A 582 4.37 20.25 -2.07
CA GLN A 582 3.35 20.17 -1.02
C GLN A 582 3.65 21.15 0.10
N ARG A 583 2.60 21.79 0.61
CA ARG A 583 2.65 22.69 1.76
C ARG A 583 1.63 22.23 2.78
N VAL A 584 2.11 21.59 3.84
CA VAL A 584 1.27 21.13 4.94
C VAL A 584 1.28 22.14 6.08
N THR A 585 0.10 22.43 6.62
CA THR A 585 -0.11 23.32 7.77
C THR A 585 -0.95 22.61 8.83
N ASN A 586 -0.85 23.08 10.07
CA ASN A 586 -1.48 22.46 11.25
C ASN A 586 -1.09 20.99 11.42
N GLU A 587 0.13 20.61 11.04
CA GLU A 587 0.61 19.23 11.22
C GLU A 587 0.46 18.80 12.68
N ILE A 588 -0.09 17.62 12.91
CA ILE A 588 -0.29 17.06 14.23
C ILE A 588 0.96 16.30 14.63
N PHE A 589 1.52 16.70 15.76
CA PHE A 589 2.70 16.07 16.33
C PHE A 589 2.50 15.79 17.81
N VAL A 590 3.22 14.79 18.30
CA VAL A 590 3.17 14.43 19.71
C VAL A 590 3.75 15.55 20.57
N THR A 591 3.02 15.94 21.62
CA THR A 591 3.42 16.97 22.57
C THR A 591 4.58 16.44 23.39
N ARG A 592 5.77 17.00 23.15
CA ARG A 592 6.97 16.75 23.97
C ARG A 592 7.61 18.07 24.35
N GLY A 593 8.53 17.99 25.30
CA GLY A 593 9.32 19.13 25.74
C GLY A 593 10.76 19.05 25.28
N PHE A 594 11.44 20.19 25.33
CA PHE A 594 12.85 20.34 25.07
C PHE A 594 13.53 20.99 26.28
N ASN A 595 14.72 20.51 26.64
CA ASN A 595 15.51 20.98 27.78
C ASN A 595 14.68 21.12 29.09
N GLY A 596 13.91 20.09 29.43
CA GLY A 596 13.08 20.07 30.64
C GLY A 596 11.79 20.90 30.59
N SER A 597 11.49 21.58 29.48
CA SER A 597 10.25 22.36 29.32
C SER A 597 9.35 21.87 28.18
N ILE A 598 8.05 21.71 28.46
CA ILE A 598 7.00 21.31 27.51
C ILE A 598 6.32 22.53 26.86
N CYS A 599 6.20 23.60 27.64
CA CYS A 599 5.46 24.82 27.31
C CYS A 599 6.40 26.00 26.95
N GLY A 600 7.71 25.77 26.91
CA GLY A 600 8.73 26.79 26.67
C GLY A 600 9.48 27.22 27.94
N PRO A 601 10.73 27.72 27.79
CA PRO A 601 11.53 28.15 28.93
C PRO A 601 10.81 29.24 29.74
N ASN A 602 10.90 29.15 31.07
CA ASN A 602 10.28 30.09 32.02
C ASN A 602 8.76 30.24 31.94
N LYS A 603 8.05 29.33 31.23
CA LYS A 603 6.59 29.31 31.19
C LYS A 603 6.03 28.21 32.11
N PRO A 604 5.07 28.51 33.00
CA PRO A 604 4.36 27.47 33.73
C PRO A 604 3.61 26.61 32.73
N CYS A 605 3.65 25.29 32.92
CA CYS A 605 2.95 24.34 32.08
C CYS A 605 1.77 23.78 32.88
N PRO A 606 0.51 24.13 32.54
CA PRO A 606 -0.64 23.66 33.28
C PRO A 606 -0.75 22.13 33.27
N LEU A 607 -1.47 21.57 34.24
CA LEU A 607 -1.84 20.16 34.20
C LEU A 607 -2.77 19.88 33.02
N GLY A 608 -2.81 18.62 32.56
CA GLY A 608 -3.75 18.19 31.53
C GLY A 608 -3.51 18.81 30.15
N GLN A 609 -2.25 19.08 29.76
CA GLN A 609 -1.96 19.37 28.35
C GLN A 609 -2.27 18.14 27.50
N SER A 610 -2.79 18.38 26.29
CA SER A 610 -3.04 17.33 25.30
C SER A 610 -1.75 16.63 24.86
N ASN A 611 -1.82 15.31 24.72
CA ASN A 611 -0.67 14.51 24.32
C ASN A 611 -0.24 14.70 22.86
N TYR A 612 -1.10 15.27 22.02
CA TYR A 612 -0.79 15.76 20.68
C TYR A 612 -1.16 17.24 20.54
N ARG A 613 -0.51 17.93 19.61
CA ARG A 613 -0.78 19.34 19.27
C ARG A 613 -0.61 19.57 17.77
N ASN A 614 -1.28 20.59 17.23
CA ASN A 614 -0.94 21.13 15.92
C ASN A 614 0.32 22.00 16.03
N LEU A 615 1.28 21.78 15.13
CA LEU A 615 2.51 22.57 15.05
C LEU A 615 2.24 23.92 14.37
N PRO A 616 2.82 25.03 14.86
CA PRO A 616 2.80 26.31 14.18
C PRO A 616 3.73 26.29 12.96
N GLY A 617 3.38 27.07 11.94
CA GLY A 617 4.14 27.19 10.69
C GLY A 617 3.71 26.17 9.64
N LYS A 618 4.63 25.82 8.75
CA LYS A 618 4.36 24.86 7.66
C LYS A 618 5.50 23.86 7.46
N LEU A 619 5.12 22.71 6.95
CA LEU A 619 5.98 21.73 6.33
C LEU A 619 5.96 21.96 4.82
N ILE A 620 7.12 22.06 4.18
CA ILE A 620 7.23 22.11 2.72
C ILE A 620 8.02 20.90 2.25
N VAL A 621 7.43 20.13 1.36
CA VAL A 621 8.12 19.09 0.59
C VAL A 621 8.10 19.49 -0.87
N LYS A 622 9.23 19.41 -1.56
CA LYS A 622 9.31 19.63 -3.01
C LYS A 622 10.32 18.70 -3.66
N GLY A 623 10.13 18.39 -4.93
CA GLY A 623 11.03 17.50 -5.63
C GLY A 623 10.82 17.44 -7.13
N PHE A 624 11.66 16.61 -7.75
CA PHE A 624 11.64 16.28 -9.17
C PHE A 624 11.73 14.77 -9.34
N GLU A 625 10.99 14.25 -10.30
CA GLU A 625 11.01 12.86 -10.73
C GLU A 625 11.17 12.76 -12.24
N LEU A 626 11.91 11.74 -12.67
CA LEU A 626 12.06 11.36 -14.06
C LEU A 626 11.82 9.85 -14.19
N GLU A 627 11.06 9.46 -15.20
CA GLU A 627 10.81 8.08 -15.61
C GLU A 627 11.03 8.00 -17.11
N ALA A 628 11.88 7.08 -17.56
CA ALA A 628 12.14 6.86 -18.98
C ALA A 628 12.09 5.36 -19.27
N TYR A 629 11.43 4.99 -20.36
CA TYR A 629 11.19 3.61 -20.75
C TYR A 629 11.42 3.49 -22.25
N TYR A 630 12.29 2.57 -22.63
CA TYR A 630 12.58 2.25 -24.02
C TYR A 630 12.34 0.77 -24.25
N ASP A 631 11.70 0.43 -25.36
CA ASP A 631 11.46 -0.94 -25.76
C ASP A 631 11.55 -1.10 -27.27
N SER A 632 12.06 -2.25 -27.69
CA SER A 632 12.18 -2.64 -29.09
C SER A 632 12.07 -4.15 -29.18
N LYS A 633 12.16 -4.68 -30.40
CA LYS A 633 12.18 -6.13 -30.66
C LYS A 633 13.28 -6.87 -29.88
N TYR A 634 14.46 -6.26 -29.75
CA TYR A 634 15.65 -6.92 -29.19
C TYR A 634 16.17 -6.32 -27.89
N TRP A 635 15.84 -5.07 -27.59
CA TRP A 635 16.39 -4.33 -26.44
C TRP A 635 15.30 -3.62 -25.66
N PHE A 636 15.46 -3.55 -24.35
CA PHE A 636 14.61 -2.74 -23.48
C PHE A 636 15.45 -2.08 -22.40
N SER A 637 15.03 -0.90 -21.97
CA SER A 637 15.68 -0.16 -20.90
C SER A 637 14.67 0.66 -20.11
N SER A 638 14.95 0.85 -18.83
CA SER A 638 14.22 1.80 -17.99
C SER A 638 15.16 2.61 -17.12
N ALA A 639 14.86 3.88 -16.91
CA ALA A 639 15.58 4.75 -16.00
C ALA A 639 14.59 5.54 -15.14
N THR A 640 14.75 5.49 -13.82
CA THR A 640 13.97 6.31 -12.89
C THR A 640 14.92 7.14 -12.03
N TYR A 641 14.52 8.36 -11.70
CA TYR A 641 15.28 9.26 -10.83
C TYR A 641 14.34 10.06 -9.94
N SER A 642 14.69 10.20 -8.67
CA SER A 642 13.93 11.01 -7.71
C SER A 642 14.87 11.82 -6.83
N ILE A 643 14.56 13.11 -6.71
CA ILE A 643 15.21 14.05 -5.80
C ILE A 643 14.15 14.83 -5.04
N GLN A 644 14.31 14.91 -3.73
CA GLN A 644 13.33 15.52 -2.85
C GLN A 644 14.02 16.36 -1.77
N LYS A 645 13.33 17.38 -1.26
CA LYS A 645 13.74 18.20 -0.12
C LYS A 645 12.51 18.49 0.74
N GLY A 646 12.63 18.27 2.05
CA GLY A 646 11.58 18.57 3.03
C GLY A 646 12.13 19.38 4.20
N GLU A 647 11.42 20.45 4.56
CA GLU A 647 11.74 21.34 5.68
C GLU A 647 10.48 21.69 6.46
N ARG A 648 10.61 21.83 7.79
CA ARG A 648 9.61 22.41 8.68
C ARG A 648 10.05 23.79 9.13
N ASP A 649 9.10 24.71 9.29
CA ASP A 649 9.37 26.04 9.87
C ASP A 649 9.69 26.00 11.37
N THR A 650 9.29 24.95 12.08
CA THR A 650 9.50 24.80 13.52
C THR A 650 9.97 23.40 13.90
N ALA A 651 10.80 23.32 14.94
CA ALA A 651 11.19 22.06 15.55
C ALA A 651 10.01 21.46 16.34
N PRO A 652 9.57 20.21 16.07
CA PRO A 652 8.34 19.66 16.68
C PRO A 652 8.33 19.60 18.21
N GLN A 653 9.49 19.35 18.83
CA GLN A 653 9.65 19.28 20.29
C GLN A 653 9.81 20.65 20.97
N ALA A 654 10.05 21.71 20.18
CA ALA A 654 10.28 23.06 20.67
C ALA A 654 9.71 24.12 19.70
N PRO A 655 8.38 24.10 19.46
CA PRO A 655 7.75 24.93 18.44
C PRO A 655 7.90 26.44 18.70
N TRP A 656 8.14 26.84 19.96
CA TRP A 656 8.36 28.24 20.37
C TRP A 656 9.71 28.83 19.93
N MET A 657 10.66 28.01 19.45
CA MET A 657 11.97 28.50 19.02
C MET A 657 11.98 28.99 17.58
N HIS A 658 10.93 28.70 16.79
CA HIS A 658 10.77 29.17 15.40
C HIS A 658 11.95 28.85 14.46
N ASN A 659 12.68 27.78 14.74
CA ASN A 659 13.81 27.35 13.95
C ASN A 659 13.41 26.31 12.90
N LYS A 660 13.93 26.47 11.69
CA LYS A 660 13.72 25.52 10.60
C LYS A 660 14.46 24.21 10.84
N THR A 661 13.82 23.10 10.51
CA THR A 661 14.42 21.77 10.62
C THR A 661 14.19 20.93 9.39
N TYR A 662 15.16 20.09 9.01
CA TYR A 662 14.97 19.08 7.98
C TYR A 662 13.97 18.01 8.42
N VAL A 663 13.26 17.45 7.46
CA VAL A 663 12.29 16.38 7.68
C VAL A 663 13.00 15.03 7.52
N ALA A 664 13.12 14.29 8.62
CA ALA A 664 13.88 13.06 8.67
C ALA A 664 13.33 11.95 7.75
N THR A 665 12.04 11.97 7.44
CA THR A 665 11.37 10.99 6.58
C THR A 665 11.59 11.21 5.08
N ILE A 666 12.32 12.25 4.67
CA ILE A 666 12.64 12.49 3.25
C ILE A 666 13.63 11.44 2.76
N ALA A 667 13.23 10.67 1.75
CA ALA A 667 14.07 9.66 1.15
C ALA A 667 15.37 10.26 0.56
N PRO A 668 16.49 9.51 0.54
CA PRO A 668 17.68 9.93 -0.18
C PRO A 668 17.39 10.03 -1.68
N ARG A 669 18.22 10.80 -2.39
CA ARG A 669 18.17 10.86 -3.86
C ARG A 669 18.50 9.48 -4.42
N THR A 670 17.66 8.99 -5.31
CA THR A 670 17.78 7.62 -5.86
C THR A 670 17.63 7.64 -7.37
N ALA A 671 18.47 6.86 -8.05
CA ALA A 671 18.32 6.52 -9.47
C ALA A 671 18.21 4.99 -9.61
N THR A 672 17.32 4.51 -10.49
CA THR A 672 17.27 3.10 -10.89
C THR A 672 17.47 3.02 -12.38
N LEU A 673 18.30 2.09 -12.85
CA LEU A 673 18.55 1.83 -14.27
C LEU A 673 18.33 0.34 -14.54
N THR A 674 17.64 0.03 -15.62
CA THR A 674 17.51 -1.33 -16.17
C THR A 674 17.93 -1.30 -17.62
N ALA A 675 18.72 -2.27 -18.03
CA ALA A 675 19.06 -2.52 -19.43
C ALA A 675 19.00 -4.02 -19.67
N GLY A 676 18.34 -4.44 -20.73
CA GLY A 676 18.21 -5.85 -21.07
C GLY A 676 17.95 -6.07 -22.55
N PHE A 677 17.97 -7.34 -22.92
CA PHE A 677 17.76 -7.81 -24.27
C PHE A 677 16.72 -8.92 -24.31
N LYS A 678 16.13 -9.09 -25.50
CA LYS A 678 15.18 -10.13 -25.86
C LYS A 678 15.80 -10.95 -26.99
N ILE A 679 15.65 -12.27 -26.92
CA ILE A 679 15.93 -13.19 -28.01
C ILE A 679 14.59 -13.83 -28.38
N PRO A 680 13.79 -13.21 -29.27
CA PRO A 680 12.45 -13.66 -29.59
C PRO A 680 12.40 -15.09 -30.10
N GLU A 681 13.41 -15.51 -30.85
CA GLU A 681 13.49 -16.85 -31.45
C GLU A 681 13.50 -17.97 -30.39
N TRP A 682 13.99 -17.67 -29.19
CA TRP A 682 14.11 -18.62 -28.06
C TRP A 682 13.21 -18.24 -26.87
N ASN A 683 12.37 -17.21 -27.00
CA ASN A 683 11.59 -16.61 -25.92
C ASN A 683 12.42 -16.36 -24.65
N ILE A 684 13.61 -15.75 -24.82
CA ILE A 684 14.48 -15.37 -23.71
C ILE A 684 14.42 -13.86 -23.52
N ARG A 685 14.33 -13.43 -22.26
CA ARG A 685 14.57 -12.04 -21.85
C ARG A 685 15.62 -12.07 -20.75
N ALA A 686 16.62 -11.20 -20.82
CA ALA A 686 17.61 -11.09 -19.75
C ALA A 686 18.08 -9.65 -19.61
N GLY A 687 18.59 -9.31 -18.44
CA GLY A 687 19.09 -7.96 -18.22
C GLY A 687 19.74 -7.75 -16.88
N TRP A 688 20.17 -6.51 -16.73
CA TRP A 688 20.80 -5.95 -15.56
C TRP A 688 19.93 -4.81 -15.03
N ASN A 689 19.77 -4.76 -13.71
CA ASN A 689 19.12 -3.69 -12.99
C ASN A 689 20.10 -3.12 -11.95
N ALA A 690 20.17 -1.81 -11.79
CA ALA A 690 20.95 -1.19 -10.74
C ALA A 690 20.19 -0.06 -10.05
N GLN A 691 20.40 0.05 -8.75
CA GLN A 691 19.88 1.12 -7.91
C GLN A 691 21.05 1.89 -7.30
N PHE A 692 21.06 3.20 -7.48
CA PHE A 692 22.05 4.12 -6.94
C PHE A 692 21.39 5.03 -5.92
N VAL A 693 21.78 4.92 -4.66
CA VAL A 693 21.23 5.71 -3.55
C VAL A 693 22.32 6.63 -3.04
N ARG A 694 22.08 7.94 -3.12
CA ARG A 694 23.00 8.94 -2.56
C ARG A 694 23.03 8.82 -1.03
N LYS A 695 24.16 9.18 -0.40
CA LYS A 695 24.19 9.47 1.03
C LYS A 695 23.05 10.42 1.43
N GLN A 696 22.54 10.30 2.64
CA GLN A 696 21.63 11.28 3.22
C GLN A 696 22.36 12.05 4.32
N ASP A 697 22.44 13.35 4.13
CA ASP A 697 23.15 14.31 4.99
C ASP A 697 22.21 15.44 5.47
N ARG A 698 20.92 15.40 5.10
CA ARG A 698 19.90 16.38 5.51
C ARG A 698 18.96 15.76 6.54
N THR A 699 19.47 15.52 7.75
CA THR A 699 18.78 14.62 8.67
C THR A 699 18.26 15.27 9.95
N GLY A 700 18.59 16.54 10.20
CA GLY A 700 18.18 17.27 11.40
C GLY A 700 18.77 16.72 12.72
N HIS A 701 19.64 15.70 12.65
CA HIS A 701 20.25 15.01 13.80
C HIS A 701 21.61 15.61 14.19
N GLU A 702 22.41 16.08 13.23
CA GLU A 702 23.72 16.68 13.49
C GLU A 702 23.66 18.17 13.21
N ASP A 703 23.23 18.95 14.20
CA ASP A 703 23.69 20.33 14.30
C ASP A 703 23.84 20.80 15.76
N ARG A 704 24.57 20.02 16.57
CA ARG A 704 24.92 20.43 17.93
C ARG A 704 25.94 21.58 17.97
N ASN A 705 26.63 21.86 16.85
CA ASN A 705 27.81 22.73 16.84
C ASN A 705 27.81 23.86 15.79
N HIS A 706 26.79 24.02 14.92
CA HIS A 706 26.80 25.11 13.94
C HIS A 706 25.77 26.22 14.24
N ASP A 707 24.54 25.90 14.63
CA ASP A 707 23.46 26.93 14.62
C ASP A 707 22.56 27.00 15.89
N GLY A 708 22.89 26.33 16.99
CA GLY A 708 22.07 26.35 18.22
C GLY A 708 20.69 25.70 18.07
N LEU A 709 20.52 24.83 17.07
CA LEU A 709 19.30 24.08 16.81
C LEU A 709 19.07 23.00 17.87
N PRO A 710 17.82 22.70 18.26
CA PRO A 710 17.54 21.62 19.19
C PRO A 710 17.93 20.28 18.57
N ASP A 711 18.71 19.48 19.27
CA ASP A 711 18.92 18.07 18.95
C ASP A 711 17.56 17.37 18.90
N LEU A 712 17.07 17.09 17.68
CA LEU A 712 15.80 16.42 17.46
C LEU A 712 15.80 14.99 18.01
N GLY A 713 16.95 14.46 18.44
CA GLY A 713 17.10 13.21 19.15
C GLY A 713 16.34 12.08 18.44
N ALA A 714 15.42 11.45 19.19
CA ALA A 714 14.57 10.34 18.71
C ALA A 714 13.60 10.71 17.55
N TYR A 715 13.49 11.98 17.15
CA TYR A 715 12.64 12.44 16.04
C TYR A 715 13.42 12.76 14.76
N SER A 716 14.72 12.49 14.76
CA SER A 716 15.59 12.61 13.60
C SER A 716 16.28 11.29 13.29
N LEU A 717 16.70 11.11 12.04
CA LEU A 717 17.52 9.97 11.65
C LEU A 717 18.98 10.42 11.53
N GLY A 718 19.94 9.56 11.84
CA GLY A 718 21.35 9.90 11.61
C GLY A 718 21.65 10.00 10.11
N PRO A 719 22.74 10.67 9.71
CA PRO A 719 23.23 10.61 8.33
C PRO A 719 23.49 9.16 7.91
N SER A 720 23.29 8.86 6.62
CA SER A 720 23.55 7.53 6.05
C SER A 720 24.53 7.61 4.90
N SER A 721 25.37 6.59 4.74
CA SER A 721 26.20 6.42 3.55
C SER A 721 25.34 6.17 2.30
N GLY A 722 25.88 6.53 1.13
CA GLY A 722 25.30 6.09 -0.14
C GLY A 722 25.70 4.66 -0.48
N TYR A 723 24.99 4.04 -1.41
CA TYR A 723 25.29 2.69 -1.90
C TYR A 723 24.79 2.50 -3.33
N SER A 724 25.31 1.47 -3.99
CA SER A 724 24.77 0.96 -5.24
C SER A 724 24.50 -0.54 -5.12
N LEU A 725 23.36 -0.97 -5.66
CA LEU A 725 22.97 -2.37 -5.78
C LEU A 725 22.88 -2.71 -7.26
N HIS A 726 23.36 -3.88 -7.63
CA HIS A 726 23.32 -4.39 -8.99
C HIS A 726 22.68 -5.77 -8.95
N ASN A 727 21.73 -6.00 -9.85
CA ASN A 727 20.93 -7.21 -9.93
C ASN A 727 20.96 -7.73 -11.36
N LEU A 728 20.89 -9.04 -11.54
CA LEU A 728 20.72 -9.68 -12.84
C LEU A 728 19.41 -10.44 -12.86
N PHE A 729 18.79 -10.56 -14.03
CA PHE A 729 17.60 -11.38 -14.21
C PHE A 729 17.58 -12.00 -15.60
N ALA A 730 16.91 -13.14 -15.71
CA ALA A 730 16.58 -13.78 -16.96
C ALA A 730 15.23 -14.50 -16.84
N SER A 731 14.44 -14.50 -17.91
CA SER A 731 13.28 -15.36 -18.09
C SER A 731 13.41 -16.13 -19.40
N TRP A 732 12.90 -17.35 -19.40
CA TRP A 732 12.94 -18.24 -20.55
C TRP A 732 11.67 -19.07 -20.60
N GLN A 733 10.98 -19.04 -21.74
CA GLN A 733 9.84 -19.89 -22.05
C GLN A 733 10.25 -20.91 -23.13
N PRO A 734 10.61 -22.15 -22.75
CA PRO A 734 11.18 -23.11 -23.69
C PRO A 734 10.21 -23.41 -24.84
N THR A 735 10.70 -23.32 -26.09
CA THR A 735 9.87 -23.56 -27.28
C THR A 735 9.34 -24.99 -27.35
N PHE A 736 10.06 -25.97 -26.76
CA PHE A 736 9.63 -27.36 -26.66
C PHE A 736 8.61 -27.61 -25.53
N LEU A 737 8.44 -26.66 -24.61
CA LEU A 737 7.47 -26.72 -23.51
C LEU A 737 6.81 -25.35 -23.32
N PRO A 738 5.98 -24.91 -24.29
CA PRO A 738 5.53 -23.51 -24.39
C PRO A 738 4.65 -23.06 -23.23
N LYS A 739 4.14 -23.97 -22.39
CA LYS A 739 3.38 -23.62 -21.19
C LYS A 739 4.24 -23.48 -19.93
N ALA A 740 5.53 -23.78 -20.01
CA ALA A 740 6.47 -23.61 -18.91
C ALA A 740 7.22 -22.29 -18.99
N GLU A 741 7.53 -21.70 -17.85
CA GLU A 741 8.39 -20.53 -17.74
C GLU A 741 9.42 -20.72 -16.63
N VAL A 742 10.67 -20.38 -16.92
CA VAL A 742 11.77 -20.34 -15.96
C VAL A 742 12.19 -18.89 -15.76
N LYS A 743 12.23 -18.42 -14.51
CA LYS A 743 12.81 -17.12 -14.14
C LYS A 743 13.98 -17.32 -13.21
N LEU A 744 15.07 -16.61 -13.47
CA LEU A 744 16.27 -16.58 -12.65
C LEU A 744 16.58 -15.12 -12.30
N SER A 745 16.96 -14.85 -11.07
CA SER A 745 17.50 -13.54 -10.71
C SER A 745 18.59 -13.64 -9.65
N VAL A 746 19.45 -12.63 -9.61
CA VAL A 746 20.49 -12.46 -8.62
C VAL A 746 20.40 -11.05 -8.07
N ASP A 747 19.91 -10.91 -6.85
CA ASP A 747 19.86 -9.62 -6.16
C ASP A 747 21.17 -9.37 -5.41
N ASN A 748 21.56 -8.10 -5.33
CA ASN A 748 22.80 -7.65 -4.69
C ASN A 748 24.01 -8.47 -5.17
N LEU A 749 24.22 -8.49 -6.50
CA LEU A 749 25.25 -9.24 -7.21
C LEU A 749 26.63 -9.12 -6.58
N PHE A 750 27.02 -7.93 -6.11
CA PHE A 750 28.33 -7.70 -5.50
C PHE A 750 28.39 -7.98 -4.00
N ASN A 751 27.29 -8.47 -3.40
CA ASN A 751 27.15 -8.67 -1.96
C ASN A 751 27.55 -7.42 -1.16
N LYS A 752 27.09 -6.26 -1.64
CA LYS A 752 27.39 -4.96 -1.03
C LYS A 752 26.80 -4.89 0.36
N ASP A 753 27.59 -4.48 1.35
CA ASP A 753 27.07 -4.05 2.64
C ASP A 753 26.47 -2.64 2.54
N TYR A 754 25.21 -2.51 2.96
CA TYR A 754 24.45 -1.27 2.84
C TYR A 754 23.39 -1.17 3.94
N ARG A 755 22.94 0.06 4.19
CA ARG A 755 21.94 0.38 5.21
C ARG A 755 20.83 1.24 4.62
N LEU A 756 19.59 0.95 5.00
CA LEU A 756 18.40 1.66 4.56
C LEU A 756 18.20 2.90 5.44
N TYR A 757 18.25 4.10 4.85
CA TYR A 757 18.05 5.35 5.59
C TYR A 757 16.68 5.41 6.28
N LEU A 758 15.59 5.22 5.52
CA LEU A 758 14.22 5.16 6.07
C LEU A 758 13.91 3.88 6.85
N GLY A 759 14.88 2.96 6.91
CA GLY A 759 14.86 1.83 7.80
C GLY A 759 15.57 2.07 9.12
N GLU A 760 15.80 3.34 9.50
CA GLU A 760 16.60 3.73 10.68
C GLU A 760 17.97 3.08 10.69
N ASN A 761 18.63 3.13 9.53
CA ASN A 761 19.97 2.58 9.32
C ASN A 761 20.05 1.05 9.52
N THR A 762 18.92 0.34 9.34
CA THR A 762 18.91 -1.13 9.31
C THR A 762 19.70 -1.67 8.12
N TYR A 763 20.36 -2.80 8.32
CA TYR A 763 21.12 -3.48 7.28
C TYR A 763 20.20 -3.98 6.15
N GLY A 764 20.74 -3.96 4.94
CA GLY A 764 20.16 -4.64 3.79
C GLY A 764 20.44 -6.14 3.75
N MET A 765 19.95 -6.80 2.69
CA MET A 765 20.14 -8.24 2.48
C MET A 765 21.45 -8.54 1.74
N ALA A 766 22.05 -9.70 2.04
CA ALA A 766 23.15 -10.27 1.25
C ALA A 766 22.69 -10.62 -0.17
N ARG A 767 23.64 -11.05 -1.01
CA ARG A 767 23.34 -11.65 -2.31
C ARG A 767 22.23 -12.71 -2.22
N ASN A 768 21.28 -12.69 -3.14
CA ASN A 768 20.16 -13.62 -3.20
C ASN A 768 20.00 -14.17 -4.62
N PHE A 769 20.20 -15.48 -4.80
CA PHE A 769 19.86 -16.16 -6.05
C PHE A 769 18.41 -16.63 -5.96
N LYS A 770 17.59 -16.22 -6.91
CA LYS A 770 16.18 -16.61 -6.99
C LYS A 770 15.97 -17.40 -8.27
N ALA A 771 15.19 -18.46 -8.18
CA ALA A 771 14.76 -19.25 -9.32
C ALA A 771 13.28 -19.59 -9.17
N SER A 772 12.51 -19.49 -10.24
CA SER A 772 11.13 -19.97 -10.29
C SER A 772 10.90 -20.77 -11.55
N PHE A 773 10.14 -21.85 -11.41
CA PHE A 773 9.57 -22.61 -12.52
C PHE A 773 8.05 -22.56 -12.40
N SER A 774 7.37 -22.18 -13.48
CA SER A 774 5.91 -22.24 -13.58
C SER A 774 5.49 -23.10 -14.77
N TYR A 775 4.32 -23.73 -14.65
CA TYR A 775 3.69 -24.50 -15.72
C TYR A 775 2.19 -24.24 -15.70
N ARG A 776 1.68 -23.74 -16.84
CA ARG A 776 0.25 -23.61 -17.10
C ARG A 776 -0.26 -24.84 -17.85
N PHE A 777 -1.51 -25.24 -17.68
CA PHE A 777 -2.10 -26.35 -18.47
C PHE A 777 -3.54 -26.13 -18.84
#